data_AF-S2JMG8-F1
#
_entry.id   AF-S2JMG8-F1
#
_cell.length_a   1.000
_cell.length_b   1.000
_cell.length_c   1.000
_cell.angle_alpha   90.00
_cell.angle_beta   90.00
_cell.angle_gamma   90.00
#
_symmetry.space_group_name_H-M   'P 1'
#
loop_
_entity.id
_entity.type
_entity.pdbx_description
1 polymer ?
#
loop_
_entity_poly.entity_id
_entity_poly.type
_entity_poly.pdbx_seq_one_letter_code
_entity_poly.pdbx_strand_id
1 'polypeptide(L)'
;MTVYTLLEEQAVQKKPSYKKWCIVGVSLTAVAVAGYLIFSYQHNKSDQDAVPELNTTIPARSINFTVPTQEQLYFVDLDKYTIEDNLIQTFQKNTVDHIKRITIEKLLQLHYKNQTAMAWKDRWLSHSTDTEKSLFSCDNQPLPYPILRHLAKEYFPIQNADGFYDDDDNEGGTGFNYTSPTLILPFAKQPKLVQGQELCIRIIVPYRNVGKDDIHRLLYRPYPQNNAQLTSPWWDTMMTTLTDKSTNASIPIHMQPWREHRNLRLRARDLNHVNNQIPEWTRLREDELYERERTHIYEAQINLPHQGSWELSSILEFVEARYNFEYGPVSPYTPIQIPVFPTGLEYINITANTQKQKQPIGDLEILKQHLSLPLCKGFNNPGRWLPFPKNSSQLSDDALAQVSGLTRDGKYWAPYSCRLRHLSYEQFNRCASKKYARGINLYGDSNIRRSIKKFLSHGQWCKNWEQHITSPLLPDNEKPIINSSFMVRRDEPAKPVDDGSYASPRDYRYTEESQTRSCYCEDFSENHWDRAWFDPMARRFDLVYSNNEAESKALGITEWDDKPANGSTAATVHNDSFRVSSYKWDGLTYLNIPNWDEAVPTSPREVDVAIFSLGNWDAAFAELEPFLRDVDRLIRQIKDFYDLTKTKIIYRTAQYYCCRIDVSGRTRQVSGPRMESFEQEVQARFKNELKADIWDTYTLGESRTWDEKIIGITCPSNHVPADQVDIENQILMNGLCNL
;
A
#
# COMPACT_ATOMS: atom_id res chain seq x y z
N MET A 1 -29.50 -43.62 -19.24
CA MET A 1 -29.57 -44.91 -18.53
C MET A 1 -29.19 -44.61 -17.09
N THR A 2 -29.99 -44.74 -16.03
CA THR A 2 -31.17 -45.59 -15.73
C THR A 2 -31.87 -44.91 -14.55
N VAL A 3 -32.89 -44.09 -14.78
CA VAL A 3 -34.30 -44.27 -14.35
C VAL A 3 -34.55 -45.42 -13.36
N TYR A 4 -35.01 -45.08 -12.16
CA TYR A 4 -35.80 -45.97 -11.30
C TYR A 4 -37.20 -45.37 -11.12
N THR A 5 -38.15 -45.98 -11.81
CA THR A 5 -39.58 -45.96 -11.52
C THR A 5 -39.96 -47.38 -11.11
N LEU A 6 -40.69 -47.54 -10.01
CA LEU A 6 -41.60 -48.66 -9.83
C LEU A 6 -42.76 -48.24 -8.92
N LEU A 7 -43.95 -48.39 -9.50
CA LEU A 7 -45.29 -48.26 -8.95
C LEU A 7 -45.60 -49.41 -7.98
N GLU A 8 -46.51 -49.19 -7.03
CA GLU A 8 -47.72 -50.03 -6.95
C GLU A 8 -48.85 -49.40 -6.12
N GLU A 9 -50.06 -49.62 -6.63
CA GLU A 9 -51.37 -49.21 -6.12
C GLU A 9 -51.81 -50.06 -4.92
N GLN A 10 -52.58 -49.47 -3.98
CA GLN A 10 -54.00 -49.78 -3.78
C GLN A 10 -54.52 -49.23 -2.44
N ALA A 11 -55.76 -48.71 -2.52
CA ALA A 11 -56.86 -48.81 -1.55
C ALA A 11 -57.51 -47.45 -1.24
N VAL A 12 -58.55 -47.16 -2.02
CA VAL A 12 -59.52 -46.10 -1.74
C VAL A 12 -60.35 -46.51 -0.52
N GLN A 13 -59.96 -46.02 0.66
CA GLN A 13 -60.83 -46.00 1.84
C GLN A 13 -61.58 -44.66 1.91
N LYS A 14 -62.91 -44.79 1.99
CA LYS A 14 -63.86 -43.67 2.22
C LYS A 14 -63.44 -42.88 3.46
N LYS A 15 -62.95 -41.64 3.26
CA LYS A 15 -62.67 -40.70 4.35
C LYS A 15 -63.99 -40.28 5.02
N PRO A 16 -64.10 -40.37 6.36
CA PRO A 16 -65.20 -39.74 7.08
C PRO A 16 -65.10 -38.21 6.93
N SER A 17 -66.25 -37.56 6.98
CA SER A 17 -66.41 -36.11 6.91
C SER A 17 -65.67 -35.41 8.07
N TYR A 18 -64.37 -35.17 7.90
CA TYR A 18 -63.49 -34.47 8.84
C TYR A 18 -63.53 -32.94 8.65
N LYS A 19 -64.43 -32.43 7.81
CA LYS A 19 -64.52 -30.99 7.48
C LYS A 19 -64.94 -30.14 8.69
N LYS A 20 -65.74 -30.68 9.62
CA LYS A 20 -66.19 -29.92 10.80
C LYS A 20 -65.10 -29.81 11.88
N TRP A 21 -64.26 -30.83 12.05
CA TRP A 21 -63.14 -30.80 12.99
C TRP A 21 -61.92 -30.04 12.47
N CYS A 22 -61.68 -30.02 11.15
CA CYS A 22 -60.63 -29.16 10.57
C CYS A 22 -60.92 -27.67 10.74
N ILE A 23 -62.18 -27.22 10.64
CA ILE A 23 -62.51 -25.80 10.82
C ILE A 23 -62.32 -25.39 12.29
N VAL A 24 -62.73 -26.23 13.25
CA VAL A 24 -62.51 -26.00 14.69
C VAL A 24 -61.03 -26.07 15.04
N GLY A 25 -60.29 -27.01 14.46
CA GLY A 25 -58.84 -27.12 14.61
C GLY A 25 -58.13 -25.85 14.12
N VAL A 26 -58.39 -25.43 12.87
CA VAL A 26 -57.77 -24.24 12.27
C VAL A 26 -58.12 -22.95 13.03
N SER A 27 -59.36 -22.82 13.54
CA SER A 27 -59.74 -21.64 14.33
C SER A 27 -59.11 -21.64 15.72
N LEU A 28 -58.96 -22.80 16.39
CA LEU A 28 -58.20 -22.90 17.63
C LEU A 28 -56.71 -22.62 17.42
N THR A 29 -56.10 -23.10 16.33
CA THR A 29 -54.70 -22.78 16.02
C THR A 29 -54.54 -21.29 15.68
N ALA A 30 -55.48 -20.69 14.95
CA ALA A 30 -55.44 -19.26 14.65
C ALA A 30 -55.58 -18.40 15.91
N VAL A 31 -56.45 -18.79 16.86
CA VAL A 31 -56.59 -18.10 18.15
C VAL A 31 -55.36 -18.31 19.03
N ALA A 32 -54.75 -19.51 19.02
CA ALA A 32 -53.50 -19.76 19.75
C ALA A 32 -52.32 -18.98 19.16
N VAL A 33 -52.21 -18.89 17.83
CA VAL A 33 -51.19 -18.08 17.14
C VAL A 33 -51.43 -16.60 17.39
N ALA A 34 -52.67 -16.12 17.29
CA ALA A 34 -53.01 -14.73 17.60
C ALA A 34 -52.76 -14.39 19.07
N GLY A 35 -53.11 -15.30 19.99
CA GLY A 35 -52.82 -15.16 21.42
C GLY A 35 -51.33 -15.13 21.72
N TYR A 36 -50.54 -16.00 21.07
CA TYR A 36 -49.08 -16.00 21.15
C TYR A 36 -48.48 -14.72 20.55
N LEU A 37 -48.99 -14.24 19.41
CA LEU A 37 -48.54 -12.98 18.80
C LEU A 37 -48.90 -11.77 19.66
N ILE A 38 -50.09 -11.73 20.28
CA ILE A 38 -50.49 -10.66 21.21
C ILE A 38 -49.65 -10.71 22.47
N PHE A 39 -49.43 -11.90 23.04
CA PHE A 39 -48.59 -12.10 24.23
C PHE A 39 -47.15 -11.70 23.95
N SER A 40 -46.54 -12.18 22.86
CA SER A 40 -45.19 -11.79 22.45
C SER A 40 -45.08 -10.31 22.08
N TYR A 41 -46.11 -9.72 21.47
CA TYR A 41 -46.14 -8.28 21.18
C TYR A 41 -46.25 -7.43 22.46
N GLN A 42 -47.06 -7.85 23.44
CA GLN A 42 -47.16 -7.18 24.74
C GLN A 42 -45.90 -7.36 25.58
N HIS A 43 -45.24 -8.52 25.52
CA HIS A 43 -44.02 -8.78 26.29
C HIS A 43 -42.80 -8.07 25.66
N ASN A 44 -42.65 -8.09 24.33
CA ASN A 44 -41.58 -7.35 23.65
C ASN A 44 -41.67 -5.83 23.88
N LYS A 45 -42.87 -5.28 24.09
CA LYS A 45 -43.04 -3.86 24.38
C LYS A 45 -42.65 -3.48 25.81
N SER A 46 -42.58 -4.45 26.72
CA SER A 46 -42.17 -4.22 28.11
C SER A 46 -40.65 -4.23 28.28
N ASP A 47 -39.92 -5.01 27.48
CA ASP A 47 -38.47 -5.14 27.60
C ASP A 47 -37.69 -4.05 26.81
N GLN A 48 -38.35 -3.33 25.91
CA GLN A 48 -37.71 -2.32 25.05
C GLN A 48 -37.40 -0.97 25.72
N ASP A 49 -37.87 -0.71 26.94
CA ASP A 49 -37.62 0.56 27.64
C ASP A 49 -36.96 0.29 29.02
N ALA A 50 -36.03 -0.67 29.11
CA ALA A 50 -35.19 -0.86 30.30
C ALA A 50 -34.23 0.33 30.46
N VAL A 51 -34.74 1.43 31.02
CA VAL A 51 -33.95 2.60 31.40
C VAL A 51 -33.04 2.21 32.58
N PRO A 52 -31.76 2.64 32.60
CA PRO A 52 -30.87 2.51 33.74
C PRO A 52 -31.58 2.78 35.08
N GLU A 53 -31.39 1.88 36.05
CA GLU A 53 -32.22 1.81 37.25
C GLU A 53 -32.17 3.08 38.10
N LEU A 54 -33.35 3.57 38.47
CA LEU A 54 -33.50 4.73 39.33
C LEU A 54 -33.45 4.29 40.81
N ASN A 55 -32.25 4.38 41.39
CA ASN A 55 -31.95 4.51 42.81
C ASN A 55 -32.77 3.65 43.81
N THR A 56 -32.28 2.45 44.12
CA THR A 56 -32.46 1.83 45.46
C THR A 56 -31.17 1.20 46.01
N THR A 57 -30.23 0.75 45.15
CA THR A 57 -28.86 0.32 45.53
C THR A 57 -27.90 0.46 44.33
N ILE A 58 -26.79 1.20 44.48
CA ILE A 58 -25.75 1.30 43.43
C ILE A 58 -24.89 0.02 43.44
N PRO A 59 -24.75 -0.70 42.31
CA PRO A 59 -23.86 -1.86 42.21
C PRO A 59 -22.41 -1.51 42.53
N ALA A 60 -21.64 -2.49 43.03
CA ALA A 60 -20.23 -2.26 43.37
C ALA A 60 -19.38 -1.88 42.14
N ARG A 61 -19.78 -2.34 40.95
CA ARG A 61 -19.11 -2.08 39.67
C ARG A 61 -20.04 -1.25 38.80
N SER A 62 -19.92 0.08 38.90
CA SER A 62 -20.77 1.00 38.15
C SER A 62 -20.05 2.24 37.63
N ILE A 63 -20.58 2.82 36.54
CA ILE A 63 -20.20 4.17 36.09
C ILE A 63 -21.28 5.15 36.54
N ASN A 64 -20.95 6.05 37.46
CA ASN A 64 -21.91 7.00 38.03
C ASN A 64 -21.88 8.34 37.29
N PHE A 65 -23.07 8.91 37.01
CA PHE A 65 -23.19 10.18 36.32
C PHE A 65 -24.51 10.89 36.57
N THR A 66 -24.54 12.19 36.28
CA THR A 66 -25.76 13.02 36.26
C THR A 66 -26.05 13.42 34.82
N VAL A 67 -27.32 13.41 34.44
CA VAL A 67 -27.76 13.93 33.14
C VAL A 67 -27.90 15.46 33.28
N PRO A 68 -27.38 16.31 32.37
CA PRO A 68 -27.32 17.76 32.56
C PRO A 68 -28.66 18.46 32.88
N THR A 69 -29.79 17.85 32.54
CA THR A 69 -31.14 18.39 32.77
C THR A 69 -31.83 17.80 34.00
N GLN A 70 -31.16 16.93 34.75
CA GLN A 70 -31.75 16.15 35.84
C GLN A 70 -30.79 16.10 37.05
N GLU A 71 -31.31 16.34 38.25
CA GLU A 71 -30.53 16.25 39.49
C GLU A 71 -30.31 14.80 39.96
N GLN A 72 -31.00 13.84 39.34
CA GLN A 72 -30.94 12.43 39.70
C GLN A 72 -29.60 11.82 39.29
N LEU A 73 -29.02 11.03 40.20
CA LEU A 73 -27.84 10.24 39.93
C LEU A 73 -28.25 8.97 39.16
N TYR A 74 -27.66 8.77 37.99
CA TYR A 74 -27.77 7.58 37.17
C TYR A 74 -26.49 6.75 37.26
N PHE A 75 -26.60 5.47 36.95
CA PHE A 75 -25.44 4.59 36.85
C PHE A 75 -25.55 3.59 35.70
N VAL A 76 -24.42 3.18 35.14
CA VAL A 76 -24.31 1.99 34.28
C VAL A 76 -23.89 0.82 35.16
N ASP A 77 -24.71 -0.21 35.26
CA ASP A 77 -24.37 -1.46 35.96
C ASP A 77 -23.45 -2.31 35.07
N LEU A 78 -22.18 -2.41 35.44
CA LEU A 78 -21.17 -3.14 34.67
C LEU A 78 -21.33 -4.66 34.76
N ASP A 79 -22.03 -5.17 35.79
CA ASP A 79 -22.34 -6.60 35.88
C ASP A 79 -23.49 -6.97 34.92
N LYS A 80 -24.39 -6.02 34.64
CA LYS A 80 -25.45 -6.13 33.62
C LYS A 80 -24.95 -5.93 32.19
N TYR A 81 -24.01 -5.01 32.02
CA TYR A 81 -23.43 -4.57 30.75
C TYR A 81 -22.00 -5.08 30.60
N THR A 82 -21.89 -6.40 30.43
CA THR A 82 -20.60 -7.10 30.43
C THR A 82 -19.71 -6.67 29.26
N ILE A 83 -20.26 -6.32 28.10
CA ILE A 83 -19.46 -5.79 26.98
C ILE A 83 -18.79 -4.47 27.38
N GLU A 84 -19.54 -3.55 27.97
CA GLU A 84 -19.07 -2.24 28.42
C GLU A 84 -18.02 -2.38 29.54
N ASP A 85 -18.22 -3.30 30.47
CA ASP A 85 -17.23 -3.66 31.49
C ASP A 85 -15.90 -4.15 30.87
N ASN A 86 -15.99 -5.05 29.89
CA ASN A 86 -14.84 -5.56 29.17
C ASN A 86 -14.14 -4.46 28.36
N LEU A 87 -14.88 -3.54 27.76
CA LEU A 87 -14.31 -2.37 27.08
C LEU A 87 -13.50 -1.50 28.05
N ILE A 88 -14.00 -1.22 29.25
CA ILE A 88 -13.28 -0.41 30.27
C ILE A 88 -12.00 -1.11 30.72
N GLN A 89 -12.06 -2.43 30.92
CA GLN A 89 -10.90 -3.21 31.33
C GLN A 89 -9.85 -3.32 30.21
N THR A 90 -10.30 -3.37 28.96
CA THR A 90 -9.43 -3.50 27.77
C THR A 90 -8.81 -2.16 27.39
N PHE A 91 -9.58 -1.07 27.46
CA PHE A 91 -9.18 0.26 27.01
C PHE A 91 -9.19 1.23 28.20
N GLN A 92 -8.01 1.59 28.70
CA GLN A 92 -7.89 2.35 29.94
C GLN A 92 -8.09 3.86 29.78
N LYS A 93 -7.88 4.42 28.58
CA LYS A 93 -7.93 5.88 28.36
C LYS A 93 -9.32 6.31 27.85
N ASN A 94 -10.02 7.14 28.62
CA ASN A 94 -11.27 7.83 28.25
C ASN A 94 -12.50 6.94 27.93
N THR A 95 -12.39 5.61 28.03
CA THR A 95 -13.52 4.69 27.75
C THR A 95 -14.71 4.90 28.67
N VAL A 96 -14.45 5.13 29.97
CA VAL A 96 -15.49 5.42 30.96
C VAL A 96 -16.26 6.68 30.60
N ASP A 97 -15.55 7.75 30.24
CA ASP A 97 -16.17 9.02 29.82
C ASP A 97 -16.94 8.86 28.51
N HIS A 98 -16.44 8.04 27.59
CA HIS A 98 -17.09 7.76 26.31
C HIS A 98 -18.40 7.00 26.51
N ILE A 99 -18.39 5.92 27.32
CA ILE A 99 -19.60 5.17 27.68
C ILE A 99 -20.59 6.10 28.39
N LYS A 100 -20.13 6.83 29.42
CA LYS A 100 -20.96 7.80 30.16
C LYS A 100 -21.64 8.81 29.24
N ARG A 101 -20.90 9.42 28.31
CA ARG A 101 -21.44 10.38 27.34
C ARG A 101 -22.54 9.73 26.48
N ILE A 102 -22.27 8.55 25.94
CA ILE A 102 -23.23 7.79 25.12
C ILE A 102 -24.50 7.45 25.90
N THR A 103 -24.36 7.00 27.16
CA THR A 103 -25.51 6.70 28.03
C THR A 103 -26.34 7.95 28.28
N ILE A 104 -25.71 9.09 28.62
CA ILE A 104 -26.40 10.37 28.80
C ILE A 104 -27.16 10.77 27.54
N GLU A 105 -26.54 10.66 26.37
CA GLU A 105 -27.16 11.02 25.09
C GLU A 105 -28.36 10.13 24.75
N LYS A 106 -28.27 8.82 24.99
CA LYS A 106 -29.41 7.90 24.82
C LYS A 106 -30.55 8.22 25.77
N LEU A 107 -30.25 8.48 27.05
CA LEU A 107 -31.24 8.86 28.05
C LEU A 107 -31.97 10.15 27.66
N LEU A 108 -31.23 11.17 27.21
CA LEU A 108 -31.80 12.41 26.70
C LEU A 108 -32.71 12.14 25.49
N GLN A 109 -32.31 11.26 24.57
CA GLN A 109 -33.14 10.90 23.41
C GLN A 109 -34.44 10.21 23.80
N LEU A 110 -34.39 9.25 24.74
CA LEU A 110 -35.58 8.58 25.26
C LEU A 110 -36.52 9.57 25.97
N HIS A 111 -35.96 10.59 26.62
CA HIS A 111 -36.73 11.64 27.30
C HIS A 111 -37.36 12.64 26.32
N TYR A 112 -36.67 12.98 25.24
CA TYR A 112 -37.09 14.00 24.26
C TYR A 112 -37.62 13.41 22.94
N LYS A 113 -38.34 12.27 22.98
CA LYS A 113 -38.88 11.48 21.83
C LYS A 113 -39.53 12.26 20.65
N ASN A 114 -39.76 13.59 20.75
CA ASN A 114 -40.37 14.45 19.73
C ASN A 114 -39.51 15.64 19.22
N GLN A 115 -38.28 15.86 19.68
CA GLN A 115 -37.41 16.91 19.12
C GLN A 115 -36.39 16.30 18.15
N THR A 116 -36.03 17.03 17.09
CA THR A 116 -35.10 16.66 16.02
C THR A 116 -33.77 16.16 16.56
N ALA A 117 -33.75 14.91 16.99
CA ALA A 117 -32.57 14.22 17.46
C ALA A 117 -31.57 14.22 16.29
N MET A 118 -30.41 14.85 16.50
CA MET A 118 -29.29 14.69 15.57
C MET A 118 -29.11 13.20 15.27
N ALA A 119 -28.99 12.85 13.99
CA ALA A 119 -28.79 11.47 13.58
C ALA A 119 -27.59 10.90 14.36
N TRP A 120 -27.75 9.69 14.89
CA TRP A 120 -26.75 9.05 15.75
C TRP A 120 -25.33 9.08 15.16
N LYS A 121 -25.26 8.91 13.83
CA LYS A 121 -24.04 8.98 13.01
C LYS A 121 -23.23 10.28 13.15
N ASP A 122 -23.87 11.39 13.47
CA ASP A 122 -23.18 12.69 13.59
C ASP A 122 -22.62 12.89 15.00
N ARG A 123 -23.07 12.15 16.03
CA ARG A 123 -22.79 12.49 17.45
C ARG A 123 -21.42 12.08 17.95
N TRP A 124 -20.88 10.99 17.42
CA TRP A 124 -19.60 10.44 17.88
C TRP A 124 -18.38 10.98 17.14
N LEU A 125 -18.60 11.77 16.09
CA LEU A 125 -17.55 12.50 15.38
C LEU A 125 -17.31 13.86 16.02
N SER A 126 -16.09 14.39 15.90
CA SER A 126 -15.79 15.74 16.40
C SER A 126 -16.59 16.80 15.62
N HIS A 127 -17.23 17.70 16.37
CA HIS A 127 -17.84 18.95 15.87
C HIS A 127 -16.95 20.17 16.15
N SER A 128 -15.77 19.94 16.72
CA SER A 128 -14.87 21.03 17.06
C SER A 128 -14.43 21.75 15.79
N THR A 129 -14.46 23.07 15.86
CA THR A 129 -13.90 23.96 14.83
C THR A 129 -12.49 24.42 15.18
N ASP A 130 -11.93 23.90 16.27
CA ASP A 130 -10.62 24.25 16.78
C ASP A 130 -9.50 23.80 15.83
N THR A 131 -8.43 24.59 15.79
CA THR A 131 -7.27 24.42 14.94
C THR A 131 -6.08 23.83 15.70
N GLU A 132 -6.29 23.33 16.91
CA GLU A 132 -5.26 22.61 17.66
C GLU A 132 -4.60 21.51 16.80
N LYS A 133 -3.27 21.54 16.75
CA LYS A 133 -2.46 20.72 15.82
C LYS A 133 -2.72 19.22 15.99
N SER A 134 -2.88 18.76 17.22
CA SER A 134 -3.03 17.35 17.57
C SER A 134 -4.48 16.94 17.80
N LEU A 135 -5.45 17.83 17.64
CA LEU A 135 -6.86 17.54 17.94
C LEU A 135 -7.34 16.31 17.19
N PHE A 136 -7.04 16.22 15.89
CA PHE A 136 -7.46 15.12 15.03
C PHE A 136 -6.44 13.99 14.90
N SER A 137 -5.39 13.97 15.74
CA SER A 137 -4.41 12.86 15.78
C SER A 137 -5.05 11.54 16.21
N CYS A 138 -4.46 10.41 15.84
CA CYS A 138 -5.04 9.10 16.17
C CYS A 138 -5.08 8.83 17.68
N ASP A 139 -4.12 9.39 18.44
CA ASP A 139 -4.05 9.27 19.90
C ASP A 139 -5.15 10.05 20.64
N ASN A 140 -5.70 11.09 20.01
CA ASN A 140 -6.74 11.94 20.59
C ASN A 140 -8.15 11.66 20.03
N GLN A 141 -8.23 10.90 18.94
CA GLN A 141 -9.49 10.49 18.32
C GLN A 141 -9.71 9.00 18.58
N PRO A 142 -10.38 8.60 19.69
CA PRO A 142 -10.68 7.18 19.92
C PRO A 142 -11.61 6.64 18.83
N LEU A 143 -11.72 5.32 18.73
CA LEU A 143 -12.72 4.73 17.83
C LEU A 143 -14.14 5.17 18.24
N PRO A 144 -15.00 5.43 17.25
CA PRO A 144 -16.43 5.65 17.50
C PRO A 144 -17.02 4.55 18.35
N TYR A 145 -17.84 4.91 19.35
CA TYR A 145 -18.42 3.93 20.27
C TYR A 145 -19.17 2.79 19.54
N PRO A 146 -20.01 3.05 18.52
CA PRO A 146 -20.74 1.98 17.84
C PRO A 146 -19.80 0.96 17.19
N ILE A 147 -18.70 1.45 16.60
CA ILE A 147 -17.68 0.61 15.96
C ILE A 147 -16.90 -0.18 17.02
N LEU A 148 -16.45 0.50 18.08
CA LEU A 148 -15.71 -0.13 19.17
C LEU A 148 -16.51 -1.24 19.84
N ARG A 149 -17.81 -0.99 20.07
CA ARG A 149 -18.73 -1.96 20.66
C ARG A 149 -19.02 -3.12 19.71
N HIS A 150 -19.17 -2.86 18.41
CA HIS A 150 -19.32 -3.91 17.40
C HIS A 150 -18.11 -4.85 17.38
N LEU A 151 -16.89 -4.30 17.40
CA LEU A 151 -15.66 -5.11 17.53
C LEU A 151 -15.65 -5.93 18.82
N ALA A 152 -16.01 -5.32 19.96
CA ALA A 152 -16.07 -6.04 21.23
C ALA A 152 -17.07 -7.21 21.19
N LYS A 153 -18.23 -7.06 20.54
CA LYS A 153 -19.18 -8.16 20.31
C LYS A 153 -18.61 -9.28 19.45
N GLU A 154 -17.83 -8.95 18.42
CA GLU A 154 -17.18 -9.96 17.59
C GLU A 154 -16.13 -10.75 18.39
N TYR A 155 -15.40 -10.10 19.30
CA TYR A 155 -14.30 -10.70 20.05
C TYR A 155 -14.73 -11.44 21.31
N PHE A 156 -15.67 -10.87 22.08
CA PHE A 156 -16.03 -11.36 23.41
C PHE A 156 -17.23 -12.29 23.33
N PRO A 157 -17.14 -13.54 23.84
CA PRO A 157 -18.22 -14.53 23.81
C PRO A 157 -19.27 -14.26 24.91
N ILE A 158 -19.70 -13.00 25.07
CA ILE A 158 -20.57 -12.54 26.17
C ILE A 158 -21.77 -11.80 25.60
N GLN A 159 -22.87 -11.84 26.34
CA GLN A 159 -24.10 -11.11 26.01
C GLN A 159 -24.44 -10.18 27.18
N ASN A 160 -24.98 -9.00 26.84
CA ASN A 160 -25.54 -8.10 27.83
C ASN A 160 -26.89 -8.65 28.33
N ALA A 161 -27.32 -8.24 29.53
CA ALA A 161 -28.59 -8.71 30.08
C ALA A 161 -29.81 -8.13 29.34
N ASP A 162 -29.65 -6.98 28.67
CA ASP A 162 -30.68 -6.37 27.82
C ASP A 162 -30.06 -5.64 26.61
N GLY A 163 -30.94 -5.15 25.73
CA GLY A 163 -30.59 -4.47 24.49
C GLY A 163 -30.33 -2.96 24.61
N PHE A 164 -30.14 -2.37 25.80
CA PHE A 164 -30.01 -0.91 25.94
C PHE A 164 -28.90 -0.31 25.07
N TYR A 165 -27.77 -1.01 24.92
CA TYR A 165 -26.67 -0.59 24.04
C TYR A 165 -26.73 -1.23 22.64
N ASP A 166 -27.66 -2.15 22.41
CA ASP A 166 -27.94 -2.77 21.12
C ASP A 166 -28.86 -1.84 20.32
N ASP A 167 -28.32 -0.71 19.86
CA ASP A 167 -29.04 0.08 18.85
C ASP A 167 -29.21 -0.81 17.62
N ASP A 168 -30.47 -1.11 17.29
CA ASP A 168 -30.94 -2.06 16.28
C ASP A 168 -29.88 -2.36 15.20
N ASP A 169 -29.32 -3.57 15.27
CA ASP A 169 -28.63 -4.24 14.15
C ASP A 169 -29.57 -4.39 12.92
N ASN A 170 -30.86 -4.02 13.08
CA ASN A 170 -31.88 -3.94 12.04
C ASN A 170 -31.78 -2.60 11.26
N GLU A 171 -31.05 -2.62 10.15
CA GLU A 171 -31.15 -1.77 8.93
C GLU A 171 -31.17 -0.21 9.04
N GLY A 172 -30.98 0.43 10.19
CA GLY A 172 -30.93 1.90 10.22
C GLY A 172 -30.44 2.62 11.48
N GLY A 173 -30.19 1.92 12.59
CA GLY A 173 -29.97 2.56 13.90
C GLY A 173 -28.62 3.27 14.05
N THR A 174 -27.52 2.62 13.67
CA THR A 174 -26.16 3.17 13.88
C THR A 174 -25.72 4.16 12.80
N GLY A 175 -26.34 4.08 11.62
CA GLY A 175 -25.96 4.83 10.41
C GLY A 175 -24.62 4.40 9.80
N PHE A 176 -23.97 3.37 10.32
CA PHE A 176 -22.71 2.83 9.80
C PHE A 176 -22.96 1.48 9.09
N ASN A 177 -22.41 1.32 7.89
CA ASN A 177 -22.58 0.09 7.13
C ASN A 177 -21.46 -0.92 7.43
N TYR A 178 -21.73 -1.90 8.28
CA TYR A 178 -20.79 -3.01 8.57
C TYR A 178 -20.75 -4.10 7.49
N THR A 179 -21.39 -3.90 6.34
CA THR A 179 -21.31 -4.87 5.21
C THR A 179 -20.31 -4.44 4.13
N SER A 180 -19.86 -3.18 4.16
CA SER A 180 -18.93 -2.64 3.17
C SER A 180 -17.73 -1.97 3.83
N PRO A 181 -16.52 -2.10 3.24
CA PRO A 181 -15.38 -1.31 3.65
C PRO A 181 -15.71 0.18 3.67
N THR A 182 -15.21 0.90 4.67
CA THR A 182 -15.50 2.34 4.84
C THR A 182 -14.28 3.06 5.40
N LEU A 183 -13.93 4.21 4.82
CA LEU A 183 -12.91 5.13 5.34
C LEU A 183 -13.59 6.13 6.26
N ILE A 184 -13.04 6.36 7.46
CA ILE A 184 -13.60 7.23 8.48
C ILE A 184 -12.65 8.40 8.73
N LEU A 185 -13.20 9.59 8.67
CA LEU A 185 -12.58 10.82 9.14
C LEU A 185 -13.07 11.17 10.55
N PRO A 186 -12.27 11.87 11.38
CA PRO A 186 -12.56 12.09 12.80
C PRO A 186 -13.55 13.25 13.06
N PHE A 187 -14.19 13.78 12.02
CA PHE A 187 -15.07 14.96 12.13
C PHE A 187 -16.35 14.81 11.31
N ALA A 188 -17.46 15.34 11.82
CA ALA A 188 -18.78 15.23 11.21
C ALA A 188 -18.94 16.18 10.00
N LYS A 189 -18.25 17.31 10.07
CA LYS A 189 -18.23 18.37 9.05
C LYS A 189 -16.79 18.80 8.86
N GLN A 190 -16.46 19.25 7.67
CA GLN A 190 -15.11 19.70 7.34
C GLN A 190 -14.66 20.85 8.27
N PRO A 191 -13.66 20.64 9.14
CA PRO A 191 -13.13 21.70 9.98
C PRO A 191 -12.16 22.57 9.17
N LYS A 192 -11.71 23.67 9.76
CA LYS A 192 -10.63 24.50 9.19
C LYS A 192 -9.30 23.81 9.44
N LEU A 193 -8.93 22.90 8.55
CA LEU A 193 -7.65 22.21 8.65
C LEU A 193 -6.51 23.14 8.22
N VAL A 194 -5.37 23.06 8.90
CA VAL A 194 -4.18 23.86 8.59
C VAL A 194 -3.00 22.97 8.18
N GLN A 195 -2.09 23.53 7.37
CA GLN A 195 -0.86 22.82 6.98
C GLN A 195 -0.08 22.33 8.21
N GLY A 196 0.38 21.08 8.16
CA GLY A 196 1.14 20.41 9.21
C GLY A 196 0.30 19.93 10.41
N GLN A 197 -1.02 20.09 10.37
CA GLN A 197 -1.92 19.48 11.35
C GLN A 197 -1.94 17.96 11.19
N GLU A 198 -2.08 17.26 12.31
CA GLU A 198 -2.19 15.80 12.30
C GLU A 198 -3.64 15.38 12.07
N LEU A 199 -3.85 14.50 11.10
CA LEU A 199 -5.16 13.94 10.78
C LEU A 199 -5.10 12.41 10.86
N CYS A 200 -5.94 11.84 11.73
CA CYS A 200 -6.18 10.41 11.78
C CYS A 200 -7.15 9.99 10.68
N ILE A 201 -6.79 8.97 9.93
CA ILE A 201 -7.65 8.32 8.95
C ILE A 201 -7.78 6.87 9.39
N ARG A 202 -9.01 6.33 9.37
CA ARG A 202 -9.25 4.92 9.66
C ARG A 202 -9.98 4.26 8.52
N ILE A 203 -9.70 2.99 8.27
CA ILE A 203 -10.41 2.18 7.29
C ILE A 203 -10.92 0.95 8.02
N ILE A 204 -12.23 0.76 7.95
CA ILE A 204 -12.90 -0.43 8.48
C ILE A 204 -13.13 -1.37 7.32
N VAL A 205 -12.71 -2.63 7.49
CA VAL A 205 -12.89 -3.70 6.52
C VAL A 205 -13.67 -4.81 7.20
N PRO A 206 -14.99 -4.91 6.94
CA PRO A 206 -15.79 -5.99 7.50
C PRO A 206 -15.42 -7.35 6.93
N TYR A 207 -15.53 -8.40 7.75
CA TYR A 207 -15.41 -9.78 7.28
C TYR A 207 -16.55 -10.12 6.33
N ARG A 208 -16.25 -10.72 5.17
CA ARG A 208 -17.25 -11.00 4.12
C ARG A 208 -17.70 -12.45 4.10
N ASN A 209 -17.11 -13.32 4.93
CA ASN A 209 -17.39 -14.75 4.98
C ASN A 209 -17.55 -15.33 3.57
N VAL A 210 -16.48 -15.27 2.79
CA VAL A 210 -16.50 -15.66 1.38
C VAL A 210 -16.56 -17.20 1.23
N GLY A 211 -17.54 -17.85 1.86
CA GLY A 211 -17.79 -19.29 1.84
C GLY A 211 -16.77 -20.12 2.63
N LYS A 212 -17.25 -21.15 3.35
CA LYS A 212 -16.36 -22.15 3.98
C LYS A 212 -15.57 -22.98 2.95
N ASP A 213 -16.04 -22.99 1.71
CA ASP A 213 -15.45 -23.73 0.59
C ASP A 213 -14.33 -22.96 -0.12
N ASP A 214 -13.98 -21.76 0.33
CA ASP A 214 -12.85 -21.02 -0.22
C ASP A 214 -11.54 -21.76 0.05
N ILE A 215 -10.97 -22.38 -0.98
CA ILE A 215 -9.70 -23.12 -0.91
C ILE A 215 -8.57 -22.25 -0.36
N HIS A 216 -8.64 -20.95 -0.60
CA HIS A 216 -7.68 -19.96 -0.13
C HIS A 216 -7.70 -19.81 1.40
N ARG A 217 -8.83 -20.10 2.06
CA ARG A 217 -8.93 -20.03 3.52
C ARG A 217 -7.89 -20.89 4.23
N LEU A 218 -7.58 -22.08 3.72
CA LEU A 218 -6.67 -23.02 4.39
C LEU A 218 -5.20 -22.86 3.96
N LEU A 219 -4.91 -22.02 2.97
CA LEU A 219 -3.57 -21.85 2.39
C LEU A 219 -2.77 -20.70 3.00
N TYR A 220 -3.38 -19.91 3.88
CA TYR A 220 -2.70 -18.83 4.58
C TYR A 220 -1.61 -19.38 5.51
N ARG A 221 -0.40 -18.82 5.39
CA ARG A 221 0.68 -19.03 6.36
C ARG A 221 1.20 -17.68 6.84
N PRO A 222 0.92 -17.30 8.10
CA PRO A 222 1.51 -16.10 8.68
C PRO A 222 3.03 -16.29 8.76
N TYR A 223 3.80 -15.23 8.50
CA TYR A 223 5.24 -15.27 8.66
C TYR A 223 5.58 -15.27 10.17
N PRO A 224 6.38 -16.22 10.69
CA PRO A 224 6.56 -16.35 12.15
C PRO A 224 7.15 -15.13 12.88
N GLN A 225 7.97 -14.30 12.22
CA GLN A 225 8.53 -13.09 12.86
C GLN A 225 7.55 -11.93 12.86
N ASN A 226 6.65 -11.87 11.86
CA ASN A 226 5.46 -11.02 11.92
C ASN A 226 4.68 -11.35 13.21
N ASN A 227 4.53 -12.61 13.59
CA ASN A 227 3.73 -13.00 14.76
C ASN A 227 4.29 -12.50 16.11
N ALA A 228 5.60 -12.27 16.22
CA ALA A 228 6.23 -11.80 17.45
C ALA A 228 6.28 -10.26 17.57
N GLN A 229 6.28 -9.53 16.45
CA GLN A 229 6.45 -8.08 16.40
C GLN A 229 5.20 -7.30 15.94
N LEU A 230 4.20 -7.97 15.35
CA LEU A 230 2.98 -7.31 14.90
C LEU A 230 2.14 -6.81 16.09
N THR A 231 1.85 -5.52 16.07
CA THR A 231 0.77 -4.92 16.85
C THR A 231 -0.63 -5.32 16.32
N SER A 232 -0.73 -5.91 15.12
CA SER A 232 -1.84 -6.76 14.62
C SER A 232 -1.48 -7.24 13.19
N PRO A 233 -1.89 -8.44 12.74
CA PRO A 233 -1.67 -8.92 11.38
C PRO A 233 -2.42 -8.09 10.32
N TRP A 234 -1.74 -7.87 9.19
CA TRP A 234 -2.36 -7.32 8.00
C TRP A 234 -3.22 -8.40 7.33
N TRP A 235 -4.54 -8.29 7.39
CA TRP A 235 -5.43 -9.19 6.64
C TRP A 235 -5.78 -8.62 5.27
N ASP A 236 -5.81 -7.31 5.16
CA ASP A 236 -6.28 -6.63 3.97
C ASP A 236 -5.19 -5.71 3.46
N THR A 237 -5.19 -5.46 2.17
CA THR A 237 -4.20 -4.62 1.52
C THR A 237 -4.95 -3.50 0.83
N MET A 238 -4.47 -2.28 1.01
CA MET A 238 -5.14 -1.11 0.49
C MET A 238 -4.12 -0.09 0.06
N MET A 239 -4.49 0.68 -0.95
CA MET A 239 -3.76 1.89 -1.29
C MET A 239 -4.64 3.06 -0.93
N THR A 240 -4.13 3.88 -0.04
CA THR A 240 -4.75 5.14 0.34
C THR A 240 -3.87 6.26 -0.16
N THR A 241 -4.46 7.23 -0.84
CA THR A 241 -3.74 8.33 -1.46
C THR A 241 -4.46 9.64 -1.21
N LEU A 242 -3.68 10.70 -0.99
CA LEU A 242 -4.15 12.07 -0.94
C LEU A 242 -3.66 12.80 -2.20
N THR A 243 -4.58 13.27 -3.05
CA THR A 243 -4.27 13.90 -4.35
C THR A 243 -4.71 15.35 -4.38
N ASP A 244 -3.80 16.28 -4.62
CA ASP A 244 -4.11 17.71 -4.74
C ASP A 244 -4.87 17.95 -6.05
N LYS A 245 -6.08 18.52 -5.97
CA LYS A 245 -6.93 18.74 -7.17
C LYS A 245 -6.38 19.79 -8.12
N SER A 246 -5.56 20.72 -7.62
CA SER A 246 -5.02 21.81 -8.43
C SER A 246 -3.74 21.41 -9.15
N THR A 247 -2.88 20.65 -8.47
CA THR A 247 -1.55 20.29 -8.97
C THR A 247 -1.53 18.85 -9.52
N ASN A 248 -2.43 17.96 -9.08
CA ASN A 248 -2.34 16.52 -9.29
C ASN A 248 -1.11 15.88 -8.60
N ALA A 249 -0.55 16.55 -7.58
CA ALA A 249 0.42 15.96 -6.67
C ALA A 249 -0.25 14.87 -5.82
N SER A 250 0.39 13.71 -5.69
CA SER A 250 -0.14 12.59 -4.92
C SER A 250 0.78 12.23 -3.76
N ILE A 251 0.19 11.91 -2.61
CA ILE A 251 0.89 11.46 -1.41
C ILE A 251 0.29 10.11 -1.02
N PRO A 252 1.07 9.02 -1.01
CA PRO A 252 0.62 7.74 -0.46
C PRO A 252 0.44 7.86 1.05
N ILE A 253 -0.56 7.17 1.58
CA ILE A 253 -0.85 7.07 3.00
C ILE A 253 -0.64 5.61 3.39
N HIS A 254 0.44 5.36 4.13
CA HIS A 254 0.71 4.04 4.68
C HIS A 254 -0.24 3.81 5.85
N MET A 255 -1.19 2.90 5.63
CA MET A 255 -2.06 2.41 6.69
C MET A 255 -1.26 1.49 7.63
N GLN A 256 -1.77 1.24 8.82
CA GLN A 256 -1.27 0.20 9.71
C GLN A 256 -2.44 -0.43 10.47
N PRO A 257 -2.38 -1.70 10.85
CA PRO A 257 -3.42 -2.31 11.67
C PRO A 257 -3.62 -1.51 12.97
N TRP A 258 -4.87 -1.31 13.35
CA TRP A 258 -5.21 -0.57 14.57
C TRP A 258 -4.61 -1.27 15.77
N ARG A 259 -3.71 -0.57 16.48
CA ARG A 259 -2.85 -1.13 17.54
C ARG A 259 -3.61 -1.85 18.67
N GLU A 260 -4.87 -1.48 18.86
CA GLU A 260 -5.74 -1.96 19.93
C GLU A 260 -6.41 -3.31 19.60
N HIS A 261 -6.30 -3.81 18.36
CA HIS A 261 -6.68 -5.20 18.02
C HIS A 261 -5.96 -6.20 18.92
N ARG A 262 -4.70 -5.90 19.29
CA ARG A 262 -3.95 -6.70 20.27
C ARG A 262 -4.65 -6.78 21.62
N ASN A 263 -5.18 -5.66 22.10
CA ASN A 263 -5.85 -5.60 23.41
C ASN A 263 -7.17 -6.39 23.37
N LEU A 264 -7.94 -6.29 22.28
CA LEU A 264 -9.13 -7.12 22.05
C LEU A 264 -8.80 -8.62 22.07
N ARG A 265 -7.72 -9.01 21.36
CA ARG A 265 -7.26 -10.41 21.30
C ARG A 265 -6.86 -10.94 22.67
N LEU A 266 -6.03 -10.19 23.40
CA LEU A 266 -5.60 -10.58 24.75
C LEU A 266 -6.80 -10.75 25.68
N ARG A 267 -7.76 -9.81 25.62
CA ARG A 267 -8.96 -9.91 26.44
C ARG A 267 -9.85 -11.08 26.05
N ALA A 268 -10.05 -11.33 24.75
CA ALA A 268 -10.80 -12.48 24.26
C ALA A 268 -10.17 -13.80 24.72
N ARG A 269 -8.84 -13.88 24.72
CA ARG A 269 -8.10 -15.04 25.23
C ARG A 269 -8.35 -15.28 26.73
N ASP A 270 -8.31 -14.22 27.53
CA ASP A 270 -8.59 -14.29 28.97
C ASP A 270 -10.02 -14.81 29.24
N LEU A 271 -11.00 -14.32 28.47
CA LEU A 271 -12.40 -14.72 28.57
C LEU A 271 -12.66 -16.16 28.07
N ASN A 272 -11.93 -16.60 27.05
CA ASN A 272 -12.07 -17.95 26.47
C ASN A 272 -11.37 -19.04 27.30
N HIS A 273 -10.68 -18.68 28.40
CA HIS A 273 -9.93 -19.61 29.25
C HIS A 273 -8.99 -20.53 28.45
N VAL A 274 -8.34 -20.00 27.40
CA VAL A 274 -7.47 -20.78 26.50
C VAL A 274 -6.40 -21.50 27.33
N ASN A 275 -6.28 -22.81 27.12
CA ASN A 275 -5.41 -23.66 27.94
C ASN A 275 -3.94 -23.18 27.86
N ASN A 276 -3.41 -22.72 28.99
CA ASN A 276 -2.03 -22.25 29.12
C ASN A 276 -0.97 -23.34 28.89
N GLN A 277 -1.36 -24.61 28.84
CA GLN A 277 -0.48 -25.73 28.50
C GLN A 277 -0.18 -25.84 27.01
N ILE A 278 -0.96 -25.17 26.15
CA ILE A 278 -0.71 -25.15 24.71
C ILE A 278 0.52 -24.25 24.44
N PRO A 279 1.50 -24.70 23.63
CA PRO A 279 2.63 -23.86 23.23
C PRO A 279 2.17 -22.49 22.71
N GLU A 280 2.90 -21.44 23.07
CA GLU A 280 2.55 -20.05 22.73
C GLU A 280 2.34 -19.85 21.23
N TRP A 281 3.17 -20.46 20.39
CA TRP A 281 3.04 -20.36 18.93
C TRP A 281 1.71 -20.92 18.41
N THR A 282 1.18 -21.99 19.01
CA THR A 282 -0.09 -22.58 18.60
C THR A 282 -1.25 -21.66 18.99
N ARG A 283 -1.19 -21.09 20.20
CA ARG A 283 -2.19 -20.10 20.67
C ARG A 283 -2.20 -18.85 19.79
N LEU A 284 -1.03 -18.34 19.40
CA LEU A 284 -0.93 -17.18 18.50
C LEU A 284 -1.53 -17.48 17.12
N ARG A 285 -1.28 -18.67 16.57
CA ARG A 285 -1.87 -19.08 15.28
C ARG A 285 -3.40 -19.18 15.34
N GLU A 286 -3.95 -19.75 16.41
CA GLU A 286 -5.41 -19.83 16.58
C GLU A 286 -6.02 -18.44 16.70
N ASP A 287 -5.39 -17.54 17.45
CA ASP A 287 -5.86 -16.16 17.59
C ASP A 287 -5.79 -15.37 16.26
N GLU A 288 -4.78 -15.63 15.42
CA GLU A 288 -4.69 -15.03 14.08
C GLU A 288 -5.81 -15.52 13.18
N LEU A 289 -6.07 -16.83 13.14
CA LEU A 289 -7.19 -17.38 12.38
C LEU A 289 -8.54 -16.87 12.91
N TYR A 290 -8.62 -16.65 14.23
CA TYR A 290 -9.78 -16.03 14.86
C TYR A 290 -9.94 -14.57 14.42
N GLU A 291 -8.89 -13.75 14.48
CA GLU A 291 -8.94 -12.34 14.06
C GLU A 291 -9.32 -12.18 12.58
N ARG A 292 -8.83 -13.06 11.70
CA ARG A 292 -9.15 -13.04 10.26
C ARG A 292 -10.64 -13.03 9.95
N GLU A 293 -11.44 -13.68 10.79
CA GLU A 293 -12.90 -13.84 10.58
C GLU A 293 -13.71 -12.70 11.21
N ARG A 294 -13.09 -11.54 11.40
CA ARG A 294 -13.67 -10.38 12.09
C ARG A 294 -13.47 -9.11 11.30
N THR A 295 -14.10 -8.05 11.77
CA THR A 295 -13.90 -6.73 11.23
C THR A 295 -12.48 -6.25 11.55
N HIS A 296 -11.73 -5.92 10.49
CA HIS A 296 -10.40 -5.34 10.60
C HIS A 296 -10.50 -3.82 10.56
N ILE A 297 -9.56 -3.18 11.26
CA ILE A 297 -9.43 -1.72 11.26
C ILE A 297 -7.97 -1.40 11.02
N TYR A 298 -7.76 -0.51 10.07
CA TYR A 298 -6.47 0.07 9.76
C TYR A 298 -6.53 1.56 10.05
N GLU A 299 -5.44 2.14 10.52
CA GLU A 299 -5.34 3.57 10.76
C GLU A 299 -4.04 4.14 10.22
N ALA A 300 -4.05 5.43 9.91
CA ALA A 300 -2.87 6.20 9.58
C ALA A 300 -2.98 7.58 10.21
N GLN A 301 -1.87 8.09 10.70
CA GLN A 301 -1.74 9.49 11.07
C GLN A 301 -0.97 10.21 9.97
N ILE A 302 -1.63 11.15 9.30
CA ILE A 302 -1.00 11.96 8.26
C ILE A 302 -0.73 13.37 8.75
N ASN A 303 0.42 13.91 8.36
CA ASN A 303 0.70 15.33 8.49
C ASN A 303 0.17 16.03 7.24
N LEU A 304 -0.81 16.90 7.43
CA LEU A 304 -1.46 17.57 6.32
C LEU A 304 -0.45 18.37 5.50
N PRO A 305 -0.43 18.20 4.17
CA PRO A 305 0.56 18.83 3.27
C PRO A 305 0.30 20.33 3.10
N HIS A 306 0.79 20.92 2.01
CA HIS A 306 0.56 22.33 1.71
C HIS A 306 -0.92 22.69 1.52
N GLN A 307 -1.22 23.98 1.61
CA GLN A 307 -2.56 24.52 1.42
C GLN A 307 -3.16 24.10 0.07
N GLY A 308 -4.44 23.73 0.05
CA GLY A 308 -5.09 23.24 -1.17
C GLY A 308 -6.34 22.44 -0.90
N SER A 309 -7.01 22.03 -1.98
CA SER A 309 -8.10 21.06 -1.92
C SER A 309 -7.56 19.70 -2.34
N TRP A 310 -7.60 18.74 -1.42
CA TRP A 310 -7.01 17.42 -1.58
C TRP A 310 -8.10 16.35 -1.60
N GLU A 311 -8.08 15.48 -2.59
CA GLU A 311 -8.95 14.32 -2.68
C GLU A 311 -8.32 13.14 -1.95
N LEU A 312 -9.02 12.65 -0.94
CA LEU A 312 -8.69 11.40 -0.25
C LEU A 312 -9.40 10.25 -0.99
N SER A 313 -8.59 9.36 -1.56
CA SER A 313 -9.09 8.14 -2.20
C SER A 313 -8.44 6.92 -1.57
N SER A 314 -9.21 5.85 -1.42
CA SER A 314 -8.69 4.57 -0.95
C SER A 314 -9.31 3.42 -1.70
N ILE A 315 -8.46 2.45 -2.03
CA ILE A 315 -8.83 1.24 -2.76
C ILE A 315 -8.39 0.04 -1.93
N LEU A 316 -9.31 -0.88 -1.68
CA LEU A 316 -9.04 -2.17 -1.07
C LEU A 316 -8.70 -3.17 -2.17
N GLU A 317 -7.49 -3.71 -2.16
CA GLU A 317 -7.01 -4.64 -3.18
C GLU A 317 -7.32 -6.09 -2.80
N PHE A 318 -6.75 -6.55 -1.68
CA PHE A 318 -6.96 -7.90 -1.17
C PHE A 318 -7.61 -7.84 0.21
N VAL A 319 -8.39 -8.88 0.52
CA VAL A 319 -9.07 -9.02 1.82
C VAL A 319 -8.79 -10.37 2.44
N GLU A 320 -8.91 -10.49 3.76
CA GLU A 320 -8.90 -11.77 4.49
C GLU A 320 -7.64 -12.63 4.22
N ALA A 321 -6.50 -11.95 4.13
CA ALA A 321 -5.16 -12.41 3.75
C ALA A 321 -5.05 -13.14 2.42
N ARG A 322 -5.93 -12.79 1.46
CA ARG A 322 -5.89 -13.39 0.12
C ARG A 322 -4.63 -13.10 -0.70
N TYR A 323 -3.82 -12.17 -0.22
CA TYR A 323 -2.56 -11.77 -0.81
C TYR A 323 -1.36 -12.63 -0.37
N ASN A 324 -1.51 -13.43 0.71
CA ASN A 324 -0.41 -14.11 1.40
C ASN A 324 -0.52 -15.65 1.33
N PHE A 325 -0.81 -16.19 0.14
CA PHE A 325 -0.80 -17.64 -0.06
C PHE A 325 0.53 -18.12 -0.61
N GLU A 326 1.25 -18.92 0.18
CA GLU A 326 2.46 -19.63 -0.24
C GLU A 326 2.18 -20.78 -1.23
N TYR A 327 0.93 -21.27 -1.27
CA TYR A 327 0.55 -22.43 -2.10
C TYR A 327 -0.74 -22.21 -2.90
N GLY A 328 -1.25 -20.98 -2.93
CA GLY A 328 -2.47 -20.62 -3.64
C GLY A 328 -2.17 -19.99 -5.00
N PRO A 329 -3.06 -20.13 -6.00
CA PRO A 329 -2.96 -19.32 -7.20
C PRO A 329 -3.10 -17.84 -6.85
N VAL A 330 -2.58 -16.95 -7.70
CA VAL A 330 -2.87 -15.52 -7.56
C VAL A 330 -4.36 -15.32 -7.66
N SER A 331 -5.00 -14.89 -6.57
CA SER A 331 -6.43 -14.64 -6.58
C SER A 331 -6.72 -13.45 -7.49
N PRO A 332 -7.60 -13.61 -8.50
CA PRO A 332 -8.24 -12.48 -9.15
C PRO A 332 -8.80 -11.52 -8.11
N TYR A 333 -8.43 -10.25 -8.19
CA TYR A 333 -9.07 -9.24 -7.37
C TYR A 333 -9.68 -8.15 -8.22
N THR A 334 -10.88 -7.74 -7.82
CA THR A 334 -11.54 -6.54 -8.31
C THR A 334 -11.38 -5.50 -7.20
N PRO A 335 -10.49 -4.51 -7.37
CA PRO A 335 -10.27 -3.51 -6.35
C PRO A 335 -11.57 -2.85 -5.95
N ILE A 336 -11.76 -2.63 -4.66
CA ILE A 336 -12.98 -2.07 -4.09
C ILE A 336 -12.69 -0.64 -3.68
N GLN A 337 -13.31 0.32 -4.34
CA GLN A 337 -13.26 1.70 -3.90
C GLN A 337 -13.89 1.79 -2.51
N ILE A 338 -13.14 2.34 -1.56
CA ILE A 338 -13.59 2.50 -0.19
C ILE A 338 -14.26 3.88 -0.07
N PRO A 339 -15.58 3.96 0.21
CA PRO A 339 -16.27 5.22 0.40
C PRO A 339 -15.76 5.95 1.65
N VAL A 340 -15.71 7.29 1.57
CA VAL A 340 -15.38 8.15 2.70
C VAL A 340 -16.63 8.44 3.53
N PHE A 341 -16.47 8.34 4.84
CA PHE A 341 -17.48 8.65 5.84
C PHE A 341 -16.98 9.75 6.79
N PRO A 342 -17.79 10.78 7.07
CA PRO A 342 -19.08 11.10 6.44
C PRO A 342 -19.02 11.33 4.92
N THR A 343 -20.10 11.01 4.21
CA THR A 343 -20.23 11.23 2.75
C THR A 343 -20.07 12.70 2.39
N GLY A 344 -19.36 13.01 1.30
CA GLY A 344 -19.10 14.38 0.87
C GLY A 344 -17.82 15.00 1.46
N LEU A 345 -17.06 14.21 2.23
CA LEU A 345 -15.76 14.61 2.79
C LEU A 345 -14.58 13.93 2.09
N GLU A 346 -14.78 13.45 0.85
CA GLU A 346 -13.71 12.97 -0.02
C GLU A 346 -12.69 14.08 -0.31
N TYR A 347 -13.10 15.34 -0.18
CA TYR A 347 -12.26 16.51 -0.38
C TYR A 347 -11.88 17.17 0.94
N ILE A 348 -10.59 17.22 1.24
CA ILE A 348 -9.96 17.83 2.41
C ILE A 348 -9.39 19.19 2.02
N ASN A 349 -9.98 20.26 2.55
CA ASN A 349 -9.56 21.63 2.33
C ASN A 349 -8.57 22.06 3.43
N ILE A 350 -7.32 22.31 3.03
CA ILE A 350 -6.22 22.71 3.91
C ILE A 350 -5.96 24.19 3.71
N THR A 351 -6.01 24.95 4.79
CA THR A 351 -5.77 26.40 4.83
C THR A 351 -4.34 26.72 5.28
N ALA A 352 -3.80 27.85 4.84
CA ALA A 352 -2.52 28.32 5.37
C ALA A 352 -2.64 28.70 6.85
N ASN A 353 -1.57 28.44 7.60
CA ASN A 353 -1.46 28.80 9.03
C ASN A 353 -1.35 30.32 9.27
N THR A 354 -1.41 31.15 8.22
CA THR A 354 -1.31 32.61 8.29
C THR A 354 -2.41 33.29 7.48
N GLN A 355 -3.07 34.32 8.05
CA GLN A 355 -4.12 35.12 7.42
C GLN A 355 -3.73 35.86 6.12
N LYS A 356 -2.47 35.81 5.71
CA LYS A 356 -2.10 36.27 4.36
C LYS A 356 -2.58 35.22 3.37
N GLN A 357 -3.73 35.48 2.75
CA GLN A 357 -4.22 34.79 1.56
C GLN A 357 -3.13 34.80 0.49
N LYS A 358 -2.21 33.83 0.54
CA LYS A 358 -1.37 33.50 -0.60
C LYS A 358 -2.26 32.70 -1.53
N GLN A 359 -2.33 33.15 -2.78
CA GLN A 359 -2.91 32.40 -3.89
C GLN A 359 -2.45 30.93 -3.82
N PRO A 360 -3.25 29.97 -4.31
CA PRO A 360 -2.84 28.57 -4.41
C PRO A 360 -1.42 28.51 -4.96
N ILE A 361 -0.55 27.76 -4.27
CA ILE A 361 0.85 27.64 -4.66
C ILE A 361 0.85 26.88 -5.99
N GLY A 362 1.00 27.58 -7.10
CA GLY A 362 1.05 26.93 -8.41
C GLY A 362 2.25 25.99 -8.52
N ASP A 363 2.18 25.00 -9.41
CA ASP A 363 3.21 23.99 -9.65
C ASP A 363 4.63 24.59 -9.76
N LEU A 364 4.74 25.77 -10.38
CA LEU A 364 6.01 26.49 -10.53
C LEU A 364 6.64 26.87 -9.20
N GLU A 365 5.84 27.31 -8.23
CA GLU A 365 6.34 27.67 -6.90
C GLU A 365 6.69 26.42 -6.09
N ILE A 366 5.93 25.34 -6.24
CA ILE A 366 6.29 24.03 -5.65
C ILE A 366 7.62 23.54 -6.20
N LEU A 367 7.80 23.60 -7.53
CA LEU A 367 9.07 23.26 -8.18
C LEU A 367 10.21 24.13 -7.67
N LYS A 368 10.04 25.45 -7.58
CA LYS A 368 11.07 26.36 -7.03
C LYS A 368 11.43 26.02 -5.58
N GLN A 369 10.44 25.73 -4.74
CA GLN A 369 10.67 25.31 -3.36
C GLN A 369 11.45 24.00 -3.31
N HIS A 370 11.08 23.01 -4.14
CA HIS A 370 11.82 21.76 -4.21
C HIS A 370 13.26 21.97 -4.72
N LEU A 371 13.45 22.74 -5.78
CA LEU A 371 14.77 23.07 -6.32
C LEU A 371 15.65 23.90 -5.37
N SER A 372 15.05 24.51 -4.33
CA SER A 372 15.80 25.18 -3.27
C SER A 372 16.35 24.24 -2.18
N LEU A 373 15.91 22.99 -2.16
CA LEU A 373 16.41 21.98 -1.21
C LEU A 373 17.89 21.64 -1.48
N PRO A 374 18.64 21.17 -0.45
CA PRO A 374 20.00 20.68 -0.64
C PRO A 374 20.02 19.44 -1.54
N LEU A 375 21.15 19.17 -2.20
CA LEU A 375 21.32 17.97 -3.01
C LEU A 375 21.25 16.70 -2.13
N CYS A 376 20.58 15.66 -2.62
CA CYS A 376 20.56 14.37 -1.95
C CYS A 376 21.96 13.74 -1.92
N LYS A 377 22.41 13.24 -0.76
CA LYS A 377 23.75 12.63 -0.57
C LYS A 377 23.74 11.10 -0.45
N GLY A 378 22.59 10.47 -0.65
CA GLY A 378 22.42 9.03 -0.47
C GLY A 378 21.41 8.43 -1.45
N PHE A 379 21.12 7.15 -1.25
CA PHE A 379 20.33 6.33 -2.18
C PHE A 379 18.88 6.15 -1.73
N ASN A 380 18.60 6.32 -0.43
CA ASN A 380 17.27 6.22 0.16
C ASN A 380 16.77 7.62 0.51
N ASN A 381 15.97 8.22 -0.38
CA ASN A 381 15.40 9.54 -0.18
C ASN A 381 13.87 9.46 -0.36
N PRO A 382 13.10 9.30 0.73
CA PRO A 382 11.65 9.24 0.63
C PRO A 382 11.10 10.53 0.02
N GLY A 383 10.04 10.41 -0.77
CA GLY A 383 9.54 11.49 -1.60
C GLY A 383 8.11 11.30 -2.07
N ARG A 384 7.74 12.06 -3.10
CA ARG A 384 6.42 12.01 -3.73
C ARG A 384 6.52 12.36 -5.22
N TRP A 385 5.49 11.99 -5.97
CA TRP A 385 5.35 12.37 -7.37
C TRP A 385 4.70 13.75 -7.48
N LEU A 386 5.41 14.70 -8.09
CA LEU A 386 4.92 16.06 -8.31
C LEU A 386 4.73 16.34 -9.81
N PRO A 387 3.67 17.06 -10.20
CA PRO A 387 3.49 17.52 -11.57
C PRO A 387 4.63 18.46 -11.99
N PHE A 388 5.03 18.38 -13.25
CA PHE A 388 5.85 19.40 -13.87
C PHE A 388 4.95 20.54 -14.39
N PRO A 389 5.29 21.82 -14.18
CA PRO A 389 4.40 22.93 -14.54
C PRO A 389 4.14 22.99 -16.05
N LYS A 390 2.87 22.96 -16.47
CA LYS A 390 2.47 22.95 -17.89
C LYS A 390 2.72 24.26 -18.64
N ASN A 391 2.74 25.39 -17.93
CA ASN A 391 3.02 26.71 -18.52
C ASN A 391 4.54 26.90 -18.72
N SER A 392 5.10 26.11 -19.64
CA SER A 392 6.52 26.06 -19.97
C SER A 392 7.06 27.36 -20.59
N SER A 393 6.21 28.25 -21.08
CA SER A 393 6.64 29.53 -21.67
C SER A 393 7.33 30.48 -20.68
N GLN A 394 7.18 30.24 -19.37
CA GLN A 394 7.89 30.98 -18.31
C GLN A 394 9.04 30.21 -17.66
N LEU A 395 9.16 28.92 -17.95
CA LEU A 395 10.26 28.09 -17.47
C LEU A 395 11.40 28.24 -18.47
N SER A 396 12.58 28.66 -18.02
CA SER A 396 13.77 28.51 -18.87
C SER A 396 14.02 27.01 -19.10
N ASP A 397 14.62 26.65 -20.23
CA ASP A 397 15.08 25.28 -20.49
C ASP A 397 15.95 24.74 -19.33
N ASP A 398 16.59 25.65 -18.57
CA ASP A 398 17.35 25.34 -17.36
C ASP A 398 16.53 24.67 -16.26
N ALA A 399 15.21 24.92 -16.15
CA ALA A 399 14.38 24.34 -15.11
C ALA A 399 14.07 22.86 -15.40
N LEU A 400 13.85 22.52 -16.67
CA LEU A 400 13.72 21.12 -17.10
C LEU A 400 15.05 20.38 -16.92
N ALA A 401 16.17 21.04 -17.23
CA ALA A 401 17.50 20.50 -17.01
C ALA A 401 17.87 20.33 -15.51
N GLN A 402 17.07 20.87 -14.58
CA GLN A 402 17.32 20.76 -13.14
C GLN A 402 16.58 19.61 -12.46
N VAL A 403 15.52 19.07 -13.05
CA VAL A 403 14.79 17.91 -12.50
C VAL A 403 15.43 16.61 -12.98
N SER A 404 15.46 15.59 -12.11
CA SER A 404 16.15 14.33 -12.40
C SER A 404 15.59 13.60 -13.63
N GLY A 405 14.29 13.71 -13.87
CA GLY A 405 13.62 13.13 -15.03
C GLY A 405 12.11 13.32 -14.89
N LEU A 406 11.39 13.12 -15.99
CA LEU A 406 9.93 13.16 -16.03
C LEU A 406 9.39 11.77 -16.39
N THR A 407 8.32 11.37 -15.71
CA THR A 407 7.46 10.28 -16.19
C THR A 407 6.66 10.75 -17.39
N ARG A 408 6.10 9.80 -18.15
CA ARG A 408 5.18 10.11 -19.25
C ARG A 408 3.96 10.95 -18.82
N ASP A 409 3.58 10.84 -17.54
CA ASP A 409 2.46 11.58 -16.96
C ASP A 409 2.87 13.02 -16.58
N GLY A 410 4.08 13.43 -16.96
CA GLY A 410 4.64 14.74 -16.70
C GLY A 410 4.96 14.94 -15.22
N LYS A 411 5.28 13.89 -14.47
CA LYS A 411 5.62 13.99 -13.05
C LYS A 411 7.10 13.72 -12.81
N TYR A 412 7.68 14.38 -11.81
CA TYR A 412 9.03 14.09 -11.33
C TYR A 412 8.99 13.57 -9.91
N TRP A 413 10.00 12.79 -9.54
CA TRP A 413 10.19 12.36 -8.16
C TRP A 413 10.81 13.48 -7.33
N ALA A 414 10.13 13.86 -6.24
CA ALA A 414 10.54 14.95 -5.38
C ALA A 414 10.74 14.45 -3.94
N PRO A 415 11.98 14.14 -3.53
CA PRO A 415 12.26 13.81 -2.14
C PRO A 415 11.84 14.92 -1.17
N TYR A 416 11.45 14.55 0.05
CA TYR A 416 10.91 15.50 1.02
C TYR A 416 11.96 16.46 1.58
N SER A 417 13.19 15.98 1.78
CA SER A 417 14.25 16.69 2.52
C SER A 417 15.41 17.16 1.65
N CYS A 418 15.46 16.74 0.39
CA CYS A 418 16.53 17.05 -0.55
C CYS A 418 15.99 17.09 -1.98
N ARG A 419 16.80 17.56 -2.92
CA ARG A 419 16.52 17.46 -4.35
C ARG A 419 17.55 16.56 -5.04
N LEU A 420 17.09 15.83 -6.02
CA LEU A 420 17.97 15.20 -6.99
C LEU A 420 18.44 16.28 -7.96
N ARG A 421 19.73 16.29 -8.32
CA ARG A 421 20.17 17.02 -9.52
C ARG A 421 20.04 16.10 -10.71
N HIS A 422 19.69 16.65 -11.86
CA HIS A 422 19.87 15.92 -13.10
C HIS A 422 21.36 15.67 -13.33
N LEU A 423 21.73 14.41 -13.53
CA LEU A 423 23.05 14.01 -14.00
C LEU A 423 22.88 13.40 -15.38
N SER A 424 23.58 13.95 -16.37
CA SER A 424 23.70 13.28 -17.66
C SER A 424 24.49 11.99 -17.50
N TYR A 425 24.28 11.03 -18.40
CA TYR A 425 25.01 9.77 -18.36
C TYR A 425 26.52 9.99 -18.59
N GLU A 426 26.90 11.00 -19.36
CA GLU A 426 28.30 11.41 -19.55
C GLU A 426 28.91 11.97 -18.26
N GLN A 427 28.17 12.80 -17.54
CA GLN A 427 28.57 13.30 -16.23
C GLN A 427 28.76 12.16 -15.23
N PHE A 428 27.85 11.18 -15.25
CA PHE A 428 27.97 9.99 -14.43
C PHE A 428 29.22 9.17 -14.80
N ASN A 429 29.51 8.97 -16.09
CA ASN A 429 30.72 8.26 -16.52
C ASN A 429 32.00 8.96 -16.03
N ARG A 430 32.08 10.30 -16.15
CA ARG A 430 33.19 11.11 -15.60
C ARG A 430 33.31 10.88 -14.09
N CYS A 431 32.23 11.08 -13.34
CA CYS A 431 32.20 10.86 -11.90
C CYS A 431 32.66 9.44 -11.51
N ALA A 432 32.09 8.42 -12.14
CA ALA A 432 32.32 7.02 -11.81
C ALA A 432 33.74 6.58 -12.14
N SER A 433 34.31 7.02 -13.27
CA SER A 433 35.71 6.77 -13.62
C SER A 433 36.70 7.32 -12.59
N LYS A 434 36.38 8.45 -11.95
CA LYS A 434 37.21 9.09 -10.94
C LYS A 434 37.07 8.44 -9.57
N LYS A 435 35.84 8.16 -9.14
CA LYS A 435 35.55 7.65 -7.80
C LYS A 435 35.65 6.13 -7.67
N TYR A 436 35.40 5.40 -8.76
CA TYR A 436 35.21 3.94 -8.76
C TYR A 436 36.10 3.25 -9.81
N ALA A 437 37.40 3.57 -9.79
CA ALA A 437 38.37 3.12 -10.78
C ALA A 437 38.58 1.60 -10.81
N ARG A 438 38.32 0.88 -9.71
CA ARG A 438 38.36 -0.59 -9.66
C ARG A 438 37.10 -1.22 -10.27
N GLY A 439 36.07 -0.43 -10.55
CA GLY A 439 34.85 -0.85 -11.22
C GLY A 439 33.70 -1.16 -10.27
N ILE A 440 32.59 -1.60 -10.87
CA ILE A 440 31.32 -1.89 -10.19
C ILE A 440 30.85 -3.30 -10.57
N ASN A 441 30.42 -4.09 -9.58
CA ASN A 441 29.69 -5.32 -9.84
C ASN A 441 28.19 -5.10 -9.66
N LEU A 442 27.38 -5.58 -10.60
CA LEU A 442 25.92 -5.50 -10.57
C LEU A 442 25.34 -6.92 -10.59
N TYR A 443 24.55 -7.28 -9.59
CA TYR A 443 23.82 -8.54 -9.52
C TYR A 443 22.33 -8.24 -9.52
N GLY A 444 21.58 -8.75 -10.49
CA GLY A 444 20.15 -8.47 -10.53
C GLY A 444 19.41 -9.15 -11.66
N ASP A 445 18.10 -8.92 -11.68
CA ASP A 445 17.16 -9.51 -12.62
C ASP A 445 17.02 -8.70 -13.91
N SER A 446 15.90 -8.90 -14.62
CA SER A 446 15.53 -8.09 -15.77
C SER A 446 15.47 -6.58 -15.50
N ASN A 447 15.18 -6.12 -14.27
CA ASN A 447 15.03 -4.71 -13.95
C ASN A 447 16.37 -3.98 -13.88
N ILE A 448 17.40 -4.60 -13.28
CA ILE A 448 18.76 -4.02 -13.31
C ILE A 448 19.27 -3.93 -14.76
N ARG A 449 18.86 -4.85 -15.63
CA ARG A 449 19.26 -4.82 -17.04
C ARG A 449 18.66 -3.66 -17.80
N ARG A 450 17.43 -3.26 -17.48
CA ARG A 450 16.83 -2.03 -18.03
C ARG A 450 17.66 -0.81 -17.62
N SER A 451 18.14 -0.79 -16.38
CA SER A 451 19.08 0.25 -15.90
C SER A 451 20.37 0.24 -16.73
N ILE A 452 20.95 -0.94 -16.97
CA ILE A 452 22.13 -1.13 -17.83
C ILE A 452 21.90 -0.64 -19.26
N LYS A 453 20.75 -0.94 -19.88
CA LYS A 453 20.40 -0.45 -21.22
C LYS A 453 20.41 1.09 -21.28
N LYS A 454 19.83 1.76 -20.28
CA LYS A 454 19.91 3.22 -20.13
C LYS A 454 21.36 3.70 -20.02
N PHE A 455 22.19 3.08 -19.17
CA PHE A 455 23.61 3.45 -19.04
C PHE A 455 24.39 3.24 -20.34
N LEU A 456 24.25 2.08 -20.98
CA LEU A 456 24.94 1.71 -22.22
C LEU A 456 24.59 2.64 -23.38
N SER A 457 23.35 3.13 -23.42
CA SER A 457 22.84 4.01 -24.48
C SER A 457 22.94 5.49 -24.14
N HIS A 458 23.60 5.88 -23.04
CA HIS A 458 23.64 7.27 -22.59
C HIS A 458 22.25 7.91 -22.46
N GLY A 459 21.29 7.12 -21.93
CA GLY A 459 19.90 7.53 -21.73
C GLY A 459 19.02 7.48 -22.98
N GLN A 460 19.56 7.12 -24.15
CA GLN A 460 18.83 7.12 -25.42
C GLN A 460 17.84 5.96 -25.53
N TRP A 461 18.13 4.81 -24.91
CA TRP A 461 17.18 3.71 -24.85
C TRP A 461 15.87 4.20 -24.25
N CYS A 462 14.80 4.05 -24.99
CA CYS A 462 13.48 4.49 -24.60
C CYS A 462 13.33 6.01 -24.32
N LYS A 463 14.11 6.87 -24.98
CA LYS A 463 13.96 8.33 -24.86
C LYS A 463 12.74 8.83 -25.63
N ASN A 464 11.87 9.58 -24.97
CA ASN A 464 10.63 10.15 -25.55
C ASN A 464 9.68 9.08 -26.14
N TRP A 465 9.73 7.84 -25.64
CA TRP A 465 8.94 6.71 -26.15
C TRP A 465 7.43 6.99 -26.15
N GLU A 466 6.97 7.81 -25.22
CA GLU A 466 5.57 8.20 -25.06
C GLU A 466 5.02 8.97 -26.28
N GLN A 467 5.89 9.65 -27.02
CA GLN A 467 5.53 10.37 -28.25
C GLN A 467 5.32 9.42 -29.44
N HIS A 468 5.73 8.16 -29.30
CA HIS A 468 5.66 7.12 -30.34
C HIS A 468 4.53 6.11 -30.10
N ILE A 469 3.77 6.25 -29.01
CA ILE A 469 2.57 5.46 -28.75
C ILE A 469 1.41 6.07 -29.55
N THR A 470 0.80 5.33 -30.45
CA THR A 470 -0.36 5.80 -31.24
C THR A 470 -1.69 5.21 -30.76
N SER A 471 -1.63 4.15 -29.94
CA SER A 471 -2.78 3.46 -29.36
C SER A 471 -2.79 3.53 -27.83
N PRO A 472 -3.95 3.59 -27.16
CA PRO A 472 -4.01 3.51 -25.70
C PRO A 472 -3.33 2.24 -25.16
N LEU A 473 -2.45 2.39 -24.16
CA LEU A 473 -1.69 1.27 -23.55
C LEU A 473 -2.56 0.23 -22.85
N LEU A 474 -3.80 0.60 -22.55
CA LEU A 474 -4.86 -0.28 -22.08
C LEU A 474 -5.96 -0.26 -23.15
N PRO A 475 -6.39 -1.41 -23.70
CA PRO A 475 -7.64 -1.51 -24.44
C PRO A 475 -8.79 -0.91 -23.62
N ASP A 476 -9.71 -0.16 -24.25
CA ASP A 476 -10.81 0.53 -23.52
C ASP A 476 -11.72 -0.42 -22.72
N ASN A 477 -11.77 -1.69 -23.10
CA ASN A 477 -12.48 -2.78 -22.41
C ASN A 477 -11.70 -3.39 -21.22
N GLU A 478 -10.40 -3.10 -21.10
CA GLU A 478 -9.53 -3.53 -19.98
C GLU A 478 -9.21 -2.38 -19.01
N LYS A 479 -9.51 -1.14 -19.40
CA LYS A 479 -9.55 -0.01 -18.47
C LYS A 479 -10.73 -0.20 -17.50
N PRO A 480 -10.58 -0.01 -16.18
CA PRO A 480 -11.74 0.33 -15.36
C PRO A 480 -12.40 1.56 -15.98
N ILE A 481 -13.74 1.61 -16.03
CA ILE A 481 -14.50 2.64 -16.74
C ILE A 481 -14.17 4.03 -16.13
N ILE A 482 -13.19 4.71 -16.71
CA ILE A 482 -12.79 6.08 -16.43
C ILE A 482 -12.62 6.76 -17.79
N ASN A 483 -13.30 7.90 -17.94
CA ASN A 483 -13.70 8.46 -19.21
C ASN A 483 -12.63 9.40 -19.77
N SER A 484 -11.92 9.02 -20.85
CA SER A 484 -11.03 9.94 -21.57
C SER A 484 -10.75 9.49 -23.01
N SER A 485 -11.12 10.33 -23.98
CA SER A 485 -10.89 10.18 -25.41
C SER A 485 -9.69 11.03 -25.88
N PHE A 486 -8.86 10.51 -26.80
CA PHE A 486 -8.48 11.09 -28.11
C PHE A 486 -7.17 10.53 -28.74
N MET A 487 -7.23 10.41 -30.09
CA MET A 487 -6.15 10.43 -31.13
C MET A 487 -5.55 9.11 -31.69
N VAL A 488 -5.17 9.16 -32.98
CA VAL A 488 -5.14 8.08 -34.02
C VAL A 488 -3.98 8.30 -35.04
N ARG A 489 -3.39 7.18 -35.57
CA ARG A 489 -2.66 6.93 -36.90
C ARG A 489 -1.19 7.41 -37.07
N ARG A 490 -0.29 6.81 -37.91
CA ARG A 490 -0.18 5.63 -38.83
C ARG A 490 1.32 5.41 -39.22
N ASP A 491 1.68 4.20 -39.65
CA ASP A 491 3.03 3.63 -39.89
C ASP A 491 3.74 3.94 -41.23
N GLU A 492 5.08 3.74 -41.29
CA GLU A 492 5.82 2.96 -42.32
C GLU A 492 7.32 2.67 -41.94
N PRO A 493 7.99 1.61 -42.46
CA PRO A 493 9.22 1.03 -41.87
C PRO A 493 10.48 0.98 -42.79
N ALA A 494 11.69 0.82 -42.22
CA ALA A 494 12.81 0.10 -42.89
C ALA A 494 14.03 -0.29 -41.99
N LYS A 495 14.29 -1.62 -41.97
CA LYS A 495 15.50 -2.47 -42.16
C LYS A 495 16.97 -2.07 -41.80
N PRO A 496 17.85 -3.08 -41.56
CA PRO A 496 19.03 -3.02 -40.68
C PRO A 496 20.41 -3.21 -41.37
N VAL A 497 21.54 -3.10 -40.61
CA VAL A 497 22.61 -4.12 -40.41
C VAL A 497 23.92 -3.55 -39.78
N ASP A 498 24.32 -4.21 -38.68
CA ASP A 498 25.59 -4.66 -38.07
C ASP A 498 27.01 -4.30 -38.61
N ASP A 499 27.96 -4.02 -37.70
CA ASP A 499 29.41 -4.28 -37.84
C ASP A 499 30.22 -4.47 -36.52
N GLY A 500 29.74 -5.24 -35.54
CA GLY A 500 30.61 -6.04 -34.65
C GLY A 500 31.72 -5.38 -33.79
N SER A 501 31.76 -4.07 -33.61
CA SER A 501 32.53 -3.40 -32.56
C SER A 501 31.58 -2.68 -31.60
N TYR A 502 31.72 -2.86 -30.28
CA TYR A 502 30.82 -2.23 -29.32
C TYR A 502 31.01 -0.70 -29.34
N ALA A 503 30.23 -0.03 -30.16
CA ALA A 503 29.88 1.37 -30.02
C ALA A 503 28.62 1.44 -29.16
N SER A 504 28.64 2.24 -28.09
CA SER A 504 27.42 2.62 -27.36
C SER A 504 26.31 2.92 -28.37
N PRO A 505 25.10 2.34 -28.24
CA PRO A 505 23.95 2.75 -29.03
C PRO A 505 23.56 4.17 -28.66
N ARG A 506 24.28 5.13 -29.23
CA ARG A 506 24.06 6.56 -29.08
C ARG A 506 22.81 7.02 -29.85
N ASP A 507 22.29 6.15 -30.73
CA ASP A 507 21.05 6.31 -31.45
C ASP A 507 20.15 5.07 -31.23
N TYR A 508 19.21 5.16 -30.29
CA TYR A 508 18.07 4.23 -30.22
C TYR A 508 16.88 4.90 -30.89
N ARG A 509 16.42 4.35 -32.02
CA ARG A 509 15.36 4.96 -32.85
C ARG A 509 14.13 4.08 -32.88
N TYR A 510 12.97 4.71 -32.80
CA TYR A 510 11.69 4.02 -32.99
C TYR A 510 11.39 3.88 -34.47
N THR A 511 11.46 2.65 -34.98
CA THR A 511 11.08 2.31 -36.35
C THR A 511 9.66 1.76 -36.45
N GLU A 512 9.06 1.33 -35.35
CA GLU A 512 7.68 0.82 -35.29
C GLU A 512 7.07 0.98 -33.89
N GLU A 513 5.74 1.10 -33.80
CA GLU A 513 5.04 1.29 -32.51
C GLU A 513 5.26 0.12 -31.55
N SER A 514 5.38 -1.11 -32.05
CA SER A 514 5.67 -2.30 -31.24
C SER A 514 6.93 -2.17 -30.38
N GLN A 515 7.94 -1.41 -30.81
CA GLN A 515 9.15 -1.15 -30.02
C GLN A 515 8.86 -0.38 -28.74
N THR A 516 7.84 0.47 -28.73
CA THR A 516 7.48 1.22 -27.53
C THR A 516 7.04 0.27 -26.41
N ARG A 517 6.54 -0.93 -26.75
CA ARG A 517 6.22 -1.97 -25.77
C ARG A 517 7.41 -2.31 -24.89
N SER A 518 8.62 -2.37 -25.44
CA SER A 518 9.84 -2.60 -24.68
C SER A 518 10.10 -1.51 -23.64
N CYS A 519 9.66 -0.29 -23.91
CA CYS A 519 9.80 0.85 -23.01
C CYS A 519 8.84 0.81 -21.83
N TYR A 520 7.64 0.26 -21.95
CA TYR A 520 6.68 0.22 -20.83
C TYR A 520 6.39 -1.17 -20.27
N CYS A 521 6.84 -2.23 -20.94
CA CYS A 521 6.48 -3.57 -20.52
C CYS A 521 7.45 -4.70 -20.95
N GLU A 522 7.97 -4.64 -22.16
CA GLU A 522 8.57 -5.84 -22.73
C GLU A 522 9.89 -6.22 -22.09
N ASP A 523 10.13 -7.54 -22.11
CA ASP A 523 11.28 -8.17 -21.53
C ASP A 523 12.57 -7.73 -22.23
N PHE A 524 13.70 -7.90 -21.56
CA PHE A 524 15.01 -7.45 -22.03
C PHE A 524 15.37 -7.98 -23.45
N SER A 525 14.70 -9.02 -23.94
CA SER A 525 14.79 -9.59 -25.30
C SER A 525 13.90 -8.87 -26.34
N GLU A 526 14.19 -7.61 -26.62
CA GLU A 526 13.47 -6.84 -27.65
C GLU A 526 13.94 -7.30 -29.04
N ASN A 527 13.02 -7.44 -30.01
CA ASN A 527 13.39 -7.81 -31.39
C ASN A 527 14.32 -6.79 -32.05
N HIS A 528 14.28 -5.54 -31.58
CA HIS A 528 15.03 -4.42 -32.14
C HIS A 528 16.22 -4.01 -31.28
N TRP A 529 16.44 -4.71 -30.16
CA TRP A 529 17.64 -4.54 -29.38
C TRP A 529 18.78 -5.31 -30.05
N ASP A 530 19.81 -4.59 -30.47
CA ASP A 530 20.99 -5.23 -31.03
C ASP A 530 21.73 -6.01 -29.94
N ARG A 531 21.77 -7.34 -30.11
CA ARG A 531 22.43 -8.24 -29.16
C ARG A 531 23.94 -8.05 -29.11
N ALA A 532 24.54 -7.42 -30.12
CA ALA A 532 25.94 -7.04 -30.09
C ALA A 532 26.21 -5.95 -29.05
N TRP A 533 25.22 -5.12 -28.70
CA TRP A 533 25.36 -4.10 -27.65
C TRP A 533 25.33 -4.71 -26.25
N PHE A 534 24.37 -5.60 -26.04
CA PHE A 534 24.16 -6.27 -24.77
C PHE A 534 23.31 -7.49 -25.04
N ASP A 535 23.87 -8.69 -24.88
CA ASP A 535 23.09 -9.88 -25.13
C ASP A 535 22.05 -10.08 -24.01
N PRO A 536 20.75 -10.02 -24.31
CA PRO A 536 19.72 -10.31 -23.33
C PRO A 536 19.86 -11.69 -22.69
N MET A 537 20.58 -12.65 -23.27
CA MET A 537 20.61 -14.02 -22.76
C MET A 537 21.84 -14.36 -21.92
N ALA A 538 23.00 -13.74 -22.15
CA ALA A 538 24.19 -14.13 -21.40
C ALA A 538 24.06 -13.82 -19.89
N ARG A 539 24.57 -14.71 -19.05
CA ARG A 539 24.49 -14.55 -17.60
C ARG A 539 25.43 -13.48 -17.07
N ARG A 540 26.57 -13.28 -17.73
CA ARG A 540 27.57 -12.30 -17.32
C ARG A 540 27.97 -11.41 -18.49
N PHE A 541 28.14 -10.13 -18.19
CA PHE A 541 28.72 -9.13 -19.09
C PHE A 541 29.75 -8.32 -18.35
N ASP A 542 30.92 -8.16 -18.96
CA ASP A 542 31.91 -7.18 -18.53
C ASP A 542 31.82 -6.00 -19.51
N LEU A 543 31.20 -4.92 -19.04
CA LEU A 543 30.90 -3.71 -19.79
C LEU A 543 31.95 -2.65 -19.48
N VAL A 544 32.28 -1.85 -20.48
CA VAL A 544 33.08 -0.64 -20.30
C VAL A 544 32.20 0.54 -20.68
N TYR A 545 31.86 1.35 -19.68
CA TYR A 545 31.23 2.64 -19.91
C TYR A 545 32.32 3.66 -20.14
N SER A 546 32.16 4.52 -21.15
CA SER A 546 33.15 5.54 -21.50
C SER A 546 32.53 6.68 -22.30
N ASN A 547 32.97 7.90 -22.02
CA ASN A 547 32.73 9.02 -22.93
C ASN A 547 33.73 8.99 -24.09
N ASN A 548 33.31 9.39 -25.29
CA ASN A 548 34.24 9.73 -26.36
C ASN A 548 34.95 11.06 -26.07
N GLU A 549 35.97 11.39 -26.86
CA GLU A 549 36.75 12.62 -26.69
C GLU A 549 35.88 13.90 -26.77
N ALA A 550 34.91 13.94 -27.68
CA ALA A 550 34.03 15.09 -27.86
C ALA A 550 33.07 15.27 -26.66
N GLU A 551 32.47 14.19 -26.16
CA GLU A 551 31.63 14.16 -24.96
C GLU A 551 32.44 14.58 -23.73
N SER A 552 33.61 13.99 -23.55
CA SER A 552 34.51 14.29 -22.42
C SER A 552 34.96 15.75 -22.43
N LYS A 553 35.20 16.31 -23.62
CA LYS A 553 35.54 17.72 -23.81
C LYS A 553 34.34 18.64 -23.59
N ALA A 554 33.13 18.23 -24.01
CA ALA A 554 31.90 18.99 -23.84
C ALA A 554 31.50 19.16 -22.36
N LEU A 555 31.86 18.19 -21.51
CA LEU A 555 31.65 18.29 -20.06
C LEU A 555 32.52 19.38 -19.39
N GLY A 556 33.64 19.77 -20.01
CA GLY A 556 34.60 20.68 -19.38
C GLY A 556 35.20 20.14 -18.09
N ILE A 557 35.59 21.04 -17.19
CA ILE A 557 36.06 20.69 -15.83
C ILE A 557 34.84 20.50 -14.93
N THR A 558 34.76 19.35 -14.29
CA THR A 558 33.69 18.98 -13.36
C THR A 558 34.17 19.03 -11.91
N GLU A 559 33.25 18.94 -10.96
CA GLU A 559 33.56 18.89 -9.52
C GLU A 559 34.29 17.60 -9.08
N TRP A 560 34.30 16.57 -9.93
CA TRP A 560 34.98 15.29 -9.68
C TRP A 560 36.41 15.26 -10.22
N ASP A 561 36.80 16.28 -10.98
CA ASP A 561 38.14 16.38 -11.52
C ASP A 561 39.10 16.93 -10.45
N ASP A 562 40.30 16.36 -10.41
CA ASP A 562 41.37 16.85 -9.54
C ASP A 562 41.64 18.32 -9.85
N LYS A 563 41.74 19.16 -8.81
CA LYS A 563 42.08 20.56 -9.00
C LYS A 563 43.44 20.64 -9.72
N PRO A 564 43.52 21.30 -10.89
CA PRO A 564 44.75 21.36 -11.64
C PRO A 564 45.83 22.03 -10.78
N ALA A 565 46.96 21.34 -10.59
CA ALA A 565 48.03 21.77 -9.68
C ALA A 565 48.58 23.19 -9.98
N ASN A 566 48.39 23.68 -11.22
CA ASN A 566 48.88 24.97 -11.68
C ASN A 566 47.77 26.01 -11.95
N GLY A 567 46.52 25.75 -11.52
CA GLY A 567 45.39 26.64 -11.83
C GLY A 567 45.05 26.73 -13.33
N SER A 568 45.57 25.81 -14.15
CA SER A 568 45.25 25.73 -15.57
C SER A 568 43.76 25.44 -15.77
N THR A 569 43.07 26.26 -16.55
CA THR A 569 41.68 26.02 -16.96
C THR A 569 41.55 25.14 -18.20
N ALA A 570 42.68 24.67 -18.77
CA ALA A 570 42.66 23.79 -19.92
C ALA A 570 42.19 22.40 -19.48
N ALA A 571 41.01 21.98 -19.97
CA ALA A 571 40.49 20.63 -19.76
C ALA A 571 41.47 19.61 -20.36
N THR A 572 42.19 18.90 -19.50
CA THR A 572 42.87 17.66 -19.90
C THR A 572 41.82 16.69 -20.39
N VAL A 573 42.02 16.08 -21.55
CA VAL A 573 41.17 14.96 -21.99
C VAL A 573 41.26 13.88 -20.92
N HIS A 574 40.17 13.62 -20.20
CA HIS A 574 40.16 12.59 -19.17
C HIS A 574 39.67 11.28 -19.77
N ASN A 575 40.24 10.18 -19.28
CA ASN A 575 39.73 8.86 -19.57
C ASN A 575 38.50 8.60 -18.71
N ASP A 576 37.31 8.91 -19.22
CA ASP A 576 36.02 8.76 -18.52
C ASP A 576 35.51 7.33 -18.55
N SER A 577 36.43 6.37 -18.43
CA SER A 577 36.12 4.96 -18.57
C SER A 577 36.10 4.27 -17.22
N PHE A 578 35.05 3.48 -16.98
CA PHE A 578 35.00 2.57 -15.84
C PHE A 578 34.36 1.23 -16.24
N ARG A 579 34.72 0.19 -15.49
CA ARG A 579 34.29 -1.18 -15.76
C ARG A 579 33.08 -1.54 -14.91
N VAL A 580 32.15 -2.24 -15.53
CA VAL A 580 30.98 -2.80 -14.85
C VAL A 580 30.85 -4.27 -15.18
N SER A 581 30.95 -5.14 -14.17
CA SER A 581 30.64 -6.56 -14.32
C SER A 581 29.19 -6.78 -13.90
N SER A 582 28.32 -7.06 -14.87
CA SER A 582 26.92 -7.38 -14.61
C SER A 582 26.71 -8.89 -14.63
N TYR A 583 26.10 -9.43 -13.59
CA TYR A 583 25.59 -10.78 -13.51
C TYR A 583 24.06 -10.77 -13.43
N LYS A 584 23.41 -11.51 -14.34
CA LYS A 584 21.97 -11.69 -14.33
C LYS A 584 21.58 -12.92 -13.53
N TRP A 585 20.90 -12.69 -12.42
CA TRP A 585 20.18 -13.73 -11.70
C TRP A 585 18.67 -13.47 -11.69
N ASP A 586 17.86 -14.52 -11.77
CA ASP A 586 16.40 -14.42 -11.70
C ASP A 586 15.97 -14.55 -10.22
N GLY A 587 16.53 -13.70 -9.36
CA GLY A 587 16.47 -13.79 -7.89
C GLY A 587 17.40 -14.88 -7.32
N LEU A 588 17.27 -15.19 -6.03
CA LEU A 588 17.85 -16.36 -5.36
C LEU A 588 16.98 -17.61 -5.55
N THR A 589 16.44 -17.77 -6.77
CA THR A 589 15.48 -18.83 -7.09
C THR A 589 16.15 -20.00 -7.80
N TYR A 590 15.44 -21.13 -7.89
CA TYR A 590 15.86 -22.31 -8.64
C TYR A 590 15.90 -22.11 -10.17
N LEU A 591 15.44 -20.95 -10.67
CA LEU A 591 15.37 -20.64 -12.11
C LEU A 591 16.71 -20.22 -12.70
N ASN A 592 17.73 -20.05 -11.86
CA ASN A 592 19.07 -19.67 -12.28
C ASN A 592 19.81 -20.85 -12.92
N ILE A 593 20.35 -20.61 -14.12
CA ILE A 593 21.26 -21.53 -14.81
C ILE A 593 22.44 -20.71 -15.35
N PRO A 594 23.67 -20.84 -14.79
CA PRO A 594 24.00 -21.65 -13.61
C PRO A 594 23.37 -21.09 -12.33
N ASN A 595 23.46 -21.84 -11.22
CA ASN A 595 22.83 -21.47 -9.96
C ASN A 595 23.38 -20.13 -9.42
N TRP A 596 22.57 -19.41 -8.66
CA TRP A 596 22.90 -18.06 -8.18
C TRP A 596 24.10 -18.04 -7.22
N ASP A 597 24.38 -19.15 -6.53
CA ASP A 597 25.49 -19.28 -5.57
C ASP A 597 26.88 -19.30 -6.24
N GLU A 598 26.93 -19.42 -7.57
CA GLU A 598 28.14 -19.26 -8.39
C GLU A 598 28.34 -17.80 -8.85
N ALA A 599 27.35 -16.93 -8.68
CA ALA A 599 27.38 -15.57 -9.22
C ALA A 599 28.49 -14.71 -8.59
N VAL A 600 28.55 -14.66 -7.25
CA VAL A 600 29.51 -13.80 -6.54
C VAL A 600 30.96 -14.25 -6.77
N PRO A 601 31.32 -15.54 -6.60
CA PRO A 601 32.71 -15.98 -6.76
C PRO A 601 33.28 -15.83 -8.17
N THR A 602 32.42 -15.75 -9.19
CA THR A 602 32.87 -15.62 -10.58
C THR A 602 33.19 -14.18 -10.97
N SER A 603 32.64 -13.17 -10.29
CA SER A 603 32.85 -11.75 -10.61
C SER A 603 34.28 -11.26 -10.29
N PRO A 604 34.68 -10.07 -10.75
CA PRO A 604 35.93 -9.44 -10.31
C PRO A 604 35.90 -9.16 -8.80
N ARG A 605 36.93 -9.61 -8.07
CA ARG A 605 36.99 -9.47 -6.60
C ARG A 605 37.27 -8.04 -6.13
N GLU A 606 38.17 -7.36 -6.85
CA GLU A 606 38.62 -6.01 -6.49
C GLU A 606 37.76 -4.97 -7.21
N VAL A 607 36.68 -4.53 -6.57
CA VAL A 607 35.79 -3.47 -7.06
C VAL A 607 35.50 -2.45 -5.96
N ASP A 608 35.11 -1.24 -6.35
CA ASP A 608 34.77 -0.19 -5.39
C ASP A 608 33.31 -0.30 -4.93
N VAL A 609 32.42 -0.80 -5.80
CA VAL A 609 30.98 -0.92 -5.52
C VAL A 609 30.48 -2.30 -5.95
N ALA A 610 29.65 -2.92 -5.12
CA ALA A 610 28.87 -4.09 -5.48
C ALA A 610 27.38 -3.84 -5.19
N ILE A 611 26.54 -3.93 -6.22
CA ILE A 611 25.10 -3.68 -6.15
C ILE A 611 24.36 -5.01 -6.26
N PHE A 612 23.48 -5.29 -5.32
CA PHE A 612 22.62 -6.47 -5.29
C PHE A 612 21.17 -6.06 -5.41
N SER A 613 20.47 -6.53 -6.45
CA SER A 613 19.04 -6.37 -6.66
C SER A 613 18.35 -7.71 -6.45
N LEU A 614 17.42 -7.77 -5.50
CA LEU A 614 16.65 -8.95 -5.14
C LEU A 614 15.17 -8.58 -4.91
N GLY A 615 14.35 -9.59 -4.62
CA GLY A 615 12.99 -9.44 -4.11
C GLY A 615 11.90 -9.64 -5.17
N ASN A 616 12.03 -9.07 -6.38
CA ASN A 616 10.97 -9.20 -7.39
C ASN A 616 10.70 -10.66 -7.83
N TRP A 617 11.73 -11.39 -8.27
CA TRP A 617 11.61 -12.80 -8.62
C TRP A 617 11.49 -13.69 -7.38
N ASP A 618 12.15 -13.31 -6.29
CA ASP A 618 12.13 -14.04 -5.04
C ASP A 618 10.72 -14.13 -4.48
N ALA A 619 10.03 -12.99 -4.34
CA ALA A 619 8.64 -12.95 -3.91
C ALA A 619 7.75 -13.75 -4.86
N ALA A 620 8.03 -13.71 -6.17
CA ALA A 620 7.21 -14.39 -7.17
C ALA A 620 7.33 -15.92 -7.18
N PHE A 621 8.48 -16.49 -6.80
CA PHE A 621 8.78 -17.91 -7.03
C PHE A 621 9.30 -18.67 -5.81
N ALA A 622 9.67 -17.97 -4.74
CA ALA A 622 10.16 -18.57 -3.51
C ALA A 622 9.17 -18.32 -2.37
N GLU A 623 9.20 -19.22 -1.39
CA GLU A 623 8.61 -18.97 -0.07
C GLU A 623 9.55 -18.07 0.74
N LEU A 624 9.00 -17.23 1.62
CA LEU A 624 9.79 -16.24 2.38
C LEU A 624 10.88 -16.90 3.24
N GLU A 625 10.56 -17.94 4.00
CA GLU A 625 11.52 -18.55 4.92
C GLU A 625 12.71 -19.25 4.22
N PRO A 626 12.51 -20.12 3.20
CA PRO A 626 13.60 -20.61 2.37
C PRO A 626 14.42 -19.48 1.73
N PHE A 627 13.76 -18.46 1.19
CA PHE A 627 14.44 -17.31 0.61
C PHE A 627 15.36 -16.59 1.63
N LEU A 628 14.91 -16.38 2.86
CA LEU A 628 15.74 -15.74 3.89
C LEU A 628 16.96 -16.58 4.29
N ARG A 629 16.86 -17.92 4.25
CA ARG A 629 18.04 -18.79 4.41
C ARG A 629 19.04 -18.61 3.26
N ASP A 630 18.54 -18.43 2.05
CA ASP A 630 19.35 -18.17 0.87
C ASP A 630 19.97 -16.76 0.92
N VAL A 631 19.26 -15.77 1.45
CA VAL A 631 19.81 -14.43 1.77
C VAL A 631 20.95 -14.55 2.78
N ASP A 632 20.80 -15.34 3.84
CA ASP A 632 21.88 -15.56 4.83
C ASP A 632 23.10 -16.27 4.21
N ARG A 633 22.87 -17.17 3.25
CA ARG A 633 23.94 -17.79 2.48
C ARG A 633 24.63 -16.76 1.57
N LEU A 634 23.88 -15.92 0.87
CA LEU A 634 24.42 -14.85 0.04
C LEU A 634 25.24 -13.86 0.87
N ILE A 635 24.73 -13.41 2.00
CA ILE A 635 25.44 -12.47 2.90
C ILE A 635 26.79 -13.04 3.32
N ARG A 636 26.86 -14.34 3.65
CA ARG A 636 28.14 -15.01 3.93
C ARG A 636 29.08 -14.99 2.73
N GLN A 637 28.59 -15.34 1.54
CA GLN A 637 29.40 -15.28 0.32
C GLN A 637 29.92 -13.86 0.04
N ILE A 638 29.11 -12.82 0.25
CA ILE A 638 29.52 -11.42 0.08
C ILE A 638 30.65 -11.08 1.07
N LYS A 639 30.51 -11.46 2.34
CA LYS A 639 31.53 -11.23 3.39
C LYS A 639 32.84 -11.96 3.09
N ASP A 640 32.78 -13.18 2.57
CA ASP A 640 33.96 -13.99 2.25
C ASP A 640 34.67 -13.49 0.98
N PHE A 641 33.89 -13.01 0.01
CA PHE A 641 34.41 -12.61 -1.30
C PHE A 641 34.94 -11.17 -1.30
N TYR A 642 34.17 -10.20 -0.81
CA TYR A 642 34.51 -8.77 -0.86
C TYR A 642 35.24 -8.29 0.40
N ASP A 643 36.21 -7.40 0.21
CA ASP A 643 36.79 -6.61 1.30
C ASP A 643 35.83 -5.47 1.64
N LEU A 644 34.94 -5.67 2.63
CA LEU A 644 33.93 -4.69 3.03
C LEU A 644 34.50 -3.36 3.57
N THR A 645 35.81 -3.27 3.81
CA THR A 645 36.47 -2.00 4.14
C THR A 645 36.78 -1.16 2.91
N LYS A 646 36.80 -1.79 1.72
CA LYS A 646 37.14 -1.17 0.45
C LYS A 646 36.01 -1.21 -0.57
N THR A 647 35.10 -2.18 -0.46
CA THR A 647 33.98 -2.35 -1.39
C THR A 647 32.70 -1.91 -0.70
N LYS A 648 32.06 -0.90 -1.29
CA LYS A 648 30.76 -0.40 -0.86
C LYS A 648 29.66 -1.35 -1.34
N ILE A 649 28.83 -1.83 -0.43
CA ILE A 649 27.67 -2.66 -0.76
C ILE A 649 26.44 -1.78 -0.90
N ILE A 650 25.72 -1.93 -2.01
CA ILE A 650 24.43 -1.29 -2.25
C ILE A 650 23.39 -2.38 -2.43
N TYR A 651 22.28 -2.28 -1.70
CA TYR A 651 21.11 -3.11 -1.91
C TYR A 651 20.06 -2.31 -2.68
N ARG A 652 19.74 -2.75 -3.89
CA ARG A 652 18.61 -2.23 -4.67
C ARG A 652 17.37 -3.00 -4.25
N THR A 653 16.41 -2.29 -3.69
CA THR A 653 15.15 -2.88 -3.23
C THR A 653 14.38 -3.46 -4.42
N ALA A 654 13.45 -4.36 -4.15
CA ALA A 654 12.50 -4.79 -5.16
C ALA A 654 11.71 -3.59 -5.70
N GLN A 655 11.34 -3.61 -6.97
CA GLN A 655 10.34 -2.70 -7.49
C GLN A 655 8.98 -3.07 -6.91
N TYR A 656 8.19 -2.06 -6.57
CA TYR A 656 6.84 -2.29 -6.09
C TYR A 656 6.00 -3.03 -7.13
N TYR A 657 5.38 -4.13 -6.69
CA TYR A 657 4.50 -4.96 -7.50
C TYR A 657 3.12 -5.02 -6.84
N CYS A 658 2.19 -4.27 -7.42
CA CYS A 658 0.76 -4.55 -7.39
C CYS A 658 0.33 -4.43 -8.87
N CYS A 659 -0.66 -5.13 -9.40
CA CYS A 659 -2.02 -5.29 -8.92
C CYS A 659 -2.68 -6.47 -9.65
N ARG A 660 -1.92 -7.53 -9.89
CA ARG A 660 -2.18 -8.36 -11.05
C ARG A 660 -2.39 -9.82 -10.70
N ILE A 661 -3.39 -10.41 -11.36
CA ILE A 661 -3.59 -11.84 -11.52
C ILE A 661 -2.50 -12.40 -12.45
N ASP A 662 -1.62 -13.27 -11.97
CA ASP A 662 -0.68 -13.93 -12.86
C ASP A 662 -1.45 -14.81 -13.85
N VAL A 663 -1.64 -14.30 -15.06
CA VAL A 663 -2.21 -15.03 -16.20
C VAL A 663 -1.15 -15.79 -16.99
N SER A 664 0.13 -15.69 -16.59
CA SER A 664 1.19 -16.48 -17.20
C SER A 664 1.10 -17.94 -16.73
N GLY A 665 1.55 -18.87 -17.57
CA GLY A 665 1.65 -20.28 -17.17
C GLY A 665 2.69 -20.56 -16.07
N ARG A 666 3.27 -19.53 -15.44
CA ARG A 666 4.31 -19.65 -14.40
C ARG A 666 3.79 -19.56 -12.97
N THR A 667 2.50 -19.28 -12.77
CA THR A 667 1.84 -19.28 -11.45
C THR A 667 2.60 -18.51 -10.36
N ARG A 668 3.15 -17.33 -10.71
CA ARG A 668 3.87 -16.42 -9.83
C ARG A 668 3.01 -16.04 -8.64
N GLN A 669 3.56 -15.99 -7.44
CA GLN A 669 2.85 -15.58 -6.24
C GLN A 669 3.25 -14.15 -5.89
N VAL A 670 2.56 -13.15 -6.41
CA VAL A 670 2.96 -11.75 -6.27
C VAL A 670 1.82 -10.88 -5.76
N SER A 671 2.07 -10.14 -4.69
CA SER A 671 1.21 -9.11 -4.14
C SER A 671 2.07 -8.00 -3.52
N GLY A 672 1.51 -6.79 -3.39
CA GLY A 672 2.22 -5.64 -2.80
C GLY A 672 2.79 -5.97 -1.43
N PRO A 673 1.99 -6.49 -0.49
CA PRO A 673 2.48 -6.79 0.86
C PRO A 673 3.36 -8.04 0.96
N ARG A 674 3.22 -9.01 0.04
CA ARG A 674 4.23 -10.07 -0.07
C ARG A 674 5.57 -9.49 -0.46
N MET A 675 5.59 -8.60 -1.47
CA MET A 675 6.81 -7.91 -1.89
C MET A 675 7.40 -7.09 -0.73
N GLU A 676 6.56 -6.37 0.00
CA GLU A 676 6.94 -5.59 1.19
C GLU A 676 7.59 -6.47 2.27
N SER A 677 7.00 -7.64 2.56
CA SER A 677 7.53 -8.57 3.57
C SER A 677 8.92 -9.10 3.17
N PHE A 678 9.10 -9.48 1.91
CA PHE A 678 10.41 -9.90 1.38
C PHE A 678 11.41 -8.75 1.47
N GLU A 679 11.00 -7.55 1.06
CA GLU A 679 11.86 -6.38 1.01
C GLU A 679 12.32 -5.92 2.40
N GLN A 680 11.40 -5.78 3.37
CA GLN A 680 11.73 -5.33 4.73
C GLN A 680 12.76 -6.26 5.40
N GLU A 681 12.59 -7.58 5.28
CA GLU A 681 13.50 -8.57 5.86
C GLU A 681 14.89 -8.53 5.22
N VAL A 682 14.97 -8.45 3.89
CA VAL A 682 16.26 -8.37 3.18
C VAL A 682 16.96 -7.06 3.49
N GLN A 683 16.23 -5.94 3.46
CA GLN A 683 16.75 -4.62 3.77
C GLN A 683 17.35 -4.59 5.18
N ALA A 684 16.63 -5.13 6.18
CA ALA A 684 17.10 -5.21 7.55
C ALA A 684 18.41 -6.02 7.66
N ARG A 685 18.48 -7.20 7.01
CA ARG A 685 19.66 -8.05 7.02
C ARG A 685 20.85 -7.41 6.30
N PHE A 686 20.67 -6.85 5.11
CA PHE A 686 21.73 -6.17 4.36
C PHE A 686 22.26 -4.95 5.12
N LYS A 687 21.38 -4.15 5.74
CA LYS A 687 21.78 -2.99 6.54
C LYS A 687 22.54 -3.40 7.80
N ASN A 688 22.08 -4.41 8.52
CA ASN A 688 22.69 -4.84 9.77
C ASN A 688 23.99 -5.63 9.56
N GLU A 689 24.01 -6.53 8.58
CA GLU A 689 25.11 -7.48 8.37
C GLU A 689 26.20 -6.97 7.41
N LEU A 690 25.83 -6.15 6.43
CA LEU A 690 26.75 -5.65 5.40
C LEU A 690 26.95 -4.13 5.44
N LYS A 691 26.23 -3.42 6.31
CA LYS A 691 26.18 -1.94 6.32
C LYS A 691 25.84 -1.38 4.93
N ALA A 692 24.98 -2.09 4.20
CA ALA A 692 24.65 -1.74 2.83
C ALA A 692 23.87 -0.42 2.77
N ASP A 693 24.17 0.38 1.76
CA ASP A 693 23.33 1.52 1.39
C ASP A 693 22.11 1.03 0.60
N ILE A 694 20.95 1.63 0.86
CA ILE A 694 19.69 1.20 0.26
C ILE A 694 19.34 2.09 -0.93
N TRP A 695 19.32 1.53 -2.14
CA TRP A 695 18.74 2.14 -3.33
C TRP A 695 17.26 1.76 -3.42
N ASP A 696 16.41 2.62 -2.84
CA ASP A 696 14.98 2.37 -2.71
C ASP A 696 14.21 2.66 -4.01
N THR A 697 13.97 1.60 -4.77
CA THR A 697 13.12 1.62 -5.96
C THR A 697 11.69 1.19 -5.67
N TYR A 698 11.43 0.63 -4.47
CA TYR A 698 10.12 0.17 -4.05
C TYR A 698 9.19 1.37 -3.89
N THR A 699 9.61 2.36 -3.10
CA THR A 699 8.80 3.54 -2.79
C THR A 699 8.40 4.33 -4.04
N LEU A 700 9.19 4.31 -5.12
CA LEU A 700 8.84 4.97 -6.38
C LEU A 700 7.57 4.41 -7.00
N GLY A 701 7.45 3.09 -7.08
CA GLY A 701 6.27 2.43 -7.63
C GLY A 701 5.09 2.48 -6.65
N GLU A 702 5.35 2.33 -5.36
CA GLU A 702 4.33 2.37 -4.32
C GLU A 702 3.66 3.74 -4.19
N SER A 703 4.42 4.83 -4.36
CA SER A 703 3.92 6.21 -4.24
C SER A 703 3.06 6.67 -5.41
N ARG A 704 2.94 5.87 -6.47
CA ARG A 704 2.11 6.18 -7.64
C ARG A 704 0.63 6.11 -7.30
N THR A 705 -0.18 6.90 -8.00
CA THR A 705 -1.64 6.76 -7.92
C THR A 705 -2.06 5.40 -8.51
N TRP A 706 -3.29 4.98 -8.21
CA TRP A 706 -3.85 3.77 -8.80
C TRP A 706 -3.86 3.82 -10.34
N ASP A 707 -4.26 4.95 -10.91
CA ASP A 707 -4.34 5.14 -12.36
C ASP A 707 -2.97 5.07 -13.03
N GLU A 708 -1.91 5.43 -12.32
CA GLU A 708 -0.53 5.29 -12.79
C GLU A 708 -0.04 3.83 -12.70
N LYS A 709 -0.47 3.10 -11.65
CA LYS A 709 -0.14 1.69 -11.42
C LYS A 709 -0.86 0.74 -12.37
N ILE A 710 -2.12 1.01 -12.70
CA ILE A 710 -2.95 0.12 -13.54
C ILE A 710 -2.34 -0.10 -14.93
N ILE A 711 -1.61 0.89 -15.43
CA ILE A 711 -0.95 0.78 -16.74
C ILE A 711 0.19 -0.25 -16.71
N GLY A 712 0.81 -0.50 -15.56
CA GLY A 712 1.78 -1.59 -15.38
C GLY A 712 1.15 -2.99 -15.39
N ILE A 713 -0.14 -3.11 -15.05
CA ILE A 713 -0.85 -4.40 -14.98
C ILE A 713 -0.94 -5.08 -16.34
N THR A 714 -1.00 -4.32 -17.44
CA THR A 714 -1.02 -4.90 -18.79
C THR A 714 0.29 -5.61 -19.12
N CYS A 715 1.31 -5.44 -18.28
CA CYS A 715 2.59 -6.04 -18.52
C CYS A 715 2.77 -7.45 -17.94
N PRO A 716 2.95 -8.52 -18.77
CA PRO A 716 3.31 -9.87 -18.35
C PRO A 716 4.41 -9.93 -17.29
N SER A 717 5.45 -9.11 -17.42
CA SER A 717 6.60 -9.14 -16.52
C SER A 717 6.57 -8.06 -15.43
N ASN A 718 5.56 -7.16 -15.47
CA ASN A 718 5.44 -5.98 -14.60
C ASN A 718 6.75 -5.19 -14.45
N HIS A 719 7.49 -5.06 -15.55
CA HIS A 719 8.65 -4.18 -15.55
C HIS A 719 8.19 -2.73 -15.41
N VAL A 720 8.92 -1.95 -14.64
CA VAL A 720 8.65 -0.51 -14.60
C VAL A 720 8.96 0.11 -15.97
N PRO A 721 8.21 1.15 -16.35
CA PRO A 721 8.45 1.84 -17.60
C PRO A 721 9.81 2.56 -17.59
N ALA A 722 10.38 2.78 -18.77
CA ALA A 722 11.76 3.24 -18.94
C ALA A 722 12.02 4.65 -18.41
N ASP A 723 10.98 5.47 -18.32
CA ASP A 723 10.99 6.77 -17.64
C ASP A 723 11.19 6.62 -16.12
N GLN A 724 10.56 5.61 -15.49
CA GLN A 724 10.83 5.27 -14.09
C GLN A 724 12.25 4.72 -13.92
N VAL A 725 12.72 3.87 -14.83
CA VAL A 725 14.10 3.36 -14.80
C VAL A 725 15.12 4.51 -14.85
N ASP A 726 14.84 5.54 -15.64
CA ASP A 726 15.69 6.73 -15.70
C ASP A 726 15.75 7.45 -14.34
N ILE A 727 14.61 7.60 -13.66
CA ILE A 727 14.55 8.20 -12.32
C ILE A 727 15.24 7.32 -11.27
N GLU A 728 15.08 5.99 -11.35
CA GLU A 728 15.82 5.04 -10.52
C GLU A 728 17.34 5.22 -10.70
N ASN A 729 17.80 5.32 -11.95
CA ASN A 729 19.19 5.59 -12.28
C ASN A 729 19.65 6.94 -11.72
N GLN A 730 18.83 7.98 -11.81
CA GLN A 730 19.18 9.30 -11.26
C GLN A 730 19.39 9.24 -9.75
N ILE A 731 18.62 8.45 -9.01
CA ILE A 731 18.85 8.21 -7.58
C ILE A 731 20.19 7.54 -7.35
N LEU A 732 20.51 6.48 -8.12
CA LEU A 732 21.80 5.79 -8.03
C LEU A 732 22.97 6.74 -8.35
N MET A 733 22.88 7.48 -9.46
CA MET A 733 23.92 8.41 -9.92
C MET A 733 24.14 9.53 -8.90
N ASN A 734 23.07 10.11 -8.35
CA ASN A 734 23.17 11.12 -7.30
C ASN A 734 23.82 10.55 -6.03
N GLY A 735 23.40 9.36 -5.58
CA GLY A 735 23.98 8.71 -4.41
C GLY A 735 25.47 8.34 -4.57
N LEU A 736 25.92 8.06 -5.79
CA LEU A 736 27.34 7.79 -6.10
C LEU A 736 28.16 9.09 -6.30
N CYS A 737 27.57 10.14 -6.85
CA CYS A 737 28.31 11.28 -7.35
C CYS A 737 28.24 12.53 -6.47
N ASN A 738 27.17 12.74 -5.71
CA ASN A 738 27.03 13.92 -4.87
C ASN A 738 27.98 13.84 -3.66
N LEU A 739 28.54 14.99 -3.27
CA LEU A 739 29.49 15.15 -2.16
C LEU A 739 28.82 15.76 -0.93
#